data_AF-A0A6L7UW75-F1
#
_entry.id   AF-A0A6L7UW75-F1
#
_cell.length_a   1.000
_cell.length_b   1.000
_cell.length_c   1.000
_cell.angle_alpha   90.00
_cell.angle_beta   90.00
_cell.angle_gamma   90.00
#
_symmetry.space_group_name_H-M   'P 1'
#
loop_
_entity.id
_entity.type
_entity.pdbx_description
1 polymer ?
#
loop_
_entity_poly.entity_id
_entity_poly.type
_entity_poly.pdbx_seq_one_letter_code
_entity_poly.pdbx_strand_id
1 'polypeptide(L)'
;MTTGQPDDRDHATWLRDLLDSQREVTSTTPQLIADIRSFIARFEPEYLLRASFFERLHAMRRHKTDLDLTSKHITTQRMIDYVQSVIAATPPPPSQCPIITEDEWRELHALLHLLFETHMEAHHTVLFEKRLETQITASNIPHLSTSLESQLIRYWYTVWRRFHYAHVGQYLDDILLPHSKTFEALYSVSSADVSRGLRRAYAQLVYGVHNAAQAFESLARSVVTATGTASDIDELRGNPDHLIELAKSVGWGAHAEHIVDRTHGPGVFDIGENTTLPESLLRDLSWTPGEDSEFFGSGDEHPGSPLRSWPIFRRPFIHIGGRYLCYDGARMIDHLHHSLYDIVRRRDPQLATRWHATESHQMEHHATRYLKRLLPGGTFYTNVHFSGSGSTGEVDIIAIYDDHMLVVEVKSGHYTSIPPALDFNAHLDSVKKLGIASARQGQKFLDYLRSSDTVMVYDSNRKRTRRRVAQLRHADYRHVTICVITLEQFTEFAAQIDHLSPIGLHVGDVPIWILSLADLYMYLDIFDNPLLFLHYLEQRHSAAQLEVLMLDDELYHIGLYLRENNYRHYVEELTRGENVAAMSFAGYREPVDRFFHERSKNPRTPRRLRQQMPRRLGDIIDQMAIKPRRGNARVSSHLLDQSGDTRRMVADMIDQELAQ
;
A
#
# COMPACT_ATOMS: atom_id res chain seq x y z
N MET A 1 21.99 41.30 19.75
CA MET A 1 22.51 41.30 18.38
C MET A 1 21.38 40.80 17.49
N THR A 2 20.88 41.70 16.65
CA THR A 2 19.77 41.50 15.73
C THR A 2 20.10 40.39 14.73
N THR A 3 19.32 39.31 14.78
CA THR A 3 19.26 38.29 13.74
C THR A 3 18.70 38.94 12.48
N GLY A 4 19.60 39.36 11.58
CA GLY A 4 19.21 39.87 10.27
C GLY A 4 18.44 38.80 9.51
N GLN A 5 17.29 39.18 8.96
CA GLN A 5 16.70 38.42 7.85
C GLN A 5 17.75 38.34 6.72
N PRO A 6 17.88 37.21 6.01
CA PRO A 6 18.74 37.14 4.84
C PRO A 6 18.34 38.26 3.87
N ASP A 7 19.32 38.96 3.28
CA ASP A 7 19.07 39.94 2.22
C ASP A 7 18.37 39.23 1.05
N ASP A 8 17.20 39.72 0.61
CA ASP A 8 16.41 39.13 -0.48
C ASP A 8 17.24 38.95 -1.77
N ARG A 9 18.31 39.75 -1.95
CA ARG A 9 19.25 39.62 -3.08
C ARG A 9 20.16 38.39 -2.99
N ASP A 10 20.59 38.00 -1.80
CA ASP A 10 21.42 36.80 -1.59
C ASP A 10 20.58 35.53 -1.75
N HIS A 11 19.32 35.56 -1.31
CA HIS A 11 18.39 34.45 -1.51
C HIS A 11 18.06 34.23 -2.99
N ALA A 12 17.75 35.30 -3.74
CA ALA A 12 17.43 35.19 -5.17
C ALA A 12 18.62 34.71 -6.02
N THR A 13 19.85 35.03 -5.62
CA THR A 13 21.06 34.57 -6.31
C THR A 13 21.34 33.10 -6.01
N TRP A 14 21.27 32.69 -4.74
CA TRP A 14 21.37 31.28 -4.34
C TRP A 14 20.33 30.41 -5.04
N LEU A 15 19.10 30.91 -5.20
CA LEU A 15 18.05 30.22 -5.93
C LEU A 15 18.37 30.04 -7.41
N ARG A 16 18.88 31.07 -8.09
CA ARG A 16 19.28 30.94 -9.51
C ARG A 16 20.43 29.95 -9.69
N ASP A 17 21.43 29.98 -8.83
CA ASP A 17 22.56 29.04 -8.88
C ASP A 17 22.07 27.60 -8.67
N LEU A 18 21.12 27.38 -7.75
CA LEU A 18 20.48 26.09 -7.55
C LEU A 18 19.72 25.65 -8.82
N LEU A 19 18.94 26.53 -9.45
CA LEU A 19 18.22 26.23 -10.68
C LEU A 19 19.14 25.88 -11.85
N ASP A 20 20.22 26.63 -12.04
CA ASP A 20 21.18 26.40 -13.12
C ASP A 20 21.90 25.06 -12.94
N SER A 21 22.32 24.72 -11.70
CA SER A 21 22.93 23.42 -11.41
C SER A 21 21.99 22.23 -11.71
N GLN A 22 20.69 22.43 -11.57
CA GLN A 22 19.68 21.39 -11.72
C GLN A 22 19.19 21.25 -13.18
N ARG A 23 19.22 22.34 -13.95
CA ARG A 23 19.06 22.31 -15.41
C ARG A 23 20.18 21.52 -16.09
N GLU A 24 21.41 21.69 -15.60
CA GLU A 24 22.56 20.92 -16.07
C GLU A 24 22.35 19.41 -15.83
N VAL A 25 21.94 19.03 -14.63
CA VAL A 25 21.60 17.64 -14.27
C VAL A 25 20.48 17.07 -15.15
N THR A 26 19.40 17.83 -15.38
CA THR A 26 18.28 17.41 -16.24
C THR A 26 18.70 17.19 -17.70
N SER A 27 19.65 17.99 -18.21
CA SER A 27 20.12 17.90 -19.60
C SER A 27 20.92 16.61 -19.91
N THR A 28 21.54 16.00 -18.91
CA THR A 28 22.36 14.77 -19.07
C THR A 28 21.55 13.48 -18.91
N THR A 29 20.35 13.58 -18.34
CA THR A 29 19.47 12.45 -18.04
C THR A 29 19.12 11.56 -19.24
N PRO A 30 18.80 12.09 -20.44
CA PRO A 30 18.49 11.24 -21.59
C PRO A 30 19.67 10.35 -22.02
N GLN A 31 20.90 10.86 -21.94
CA GLN A 31 22.09 10.09 -22.26
C GLN A 31 22.29 8.97 -21.22
N LEU A 32 22.14 9.28 -19.94
CA LEU A 32 22.23 8.27 -18.87
C LEU A 32 21.22 7.14 -19.06
N ILE A 33 19.97 7.45 -19.42
CA ILE A 33 18.95 6.44 -19.72
C ILE A 33 19.34 5.59 -20.94
N ALA A 34 19.88 6.22 -21.99
CA ALA A 34 20.36 5.50 -23.18
C ALA A 34 21.54 4.57 -22.86
N ASP A 35 22.46 5.01 -21.99
CA ASP A 35 23.59 4.22 -21.52
C ASP A 35 23.12 3.02 -20.70
N ILE A 36 22.20 3.22 -19.75
CA ILE A 36 21.59 2.13 -18.96
C ILE A 36 20.86 1.13 -19.86
N ARG A 37 20.08 1.61 -20.82
CA ARG A 37 19.38 0.75 -21.79
C ARG A 37 20.35 -0.11 -22.59
N SER A 38 21.40 0.52 -23.11
CA SER A 38 22.45 -0.15 -23.89
C SER A 38 23.22 -1.15 -23.02
N PHE A 39 23.46 -0.81 -21.75
CA PHE A 39 24.11 -1.68 -20.79
C PHE A 39 23.28 -2.94 -20.51
N ILE A 40 21.99 -2.77 -20.17
CA ILE A 40 21.07 -3.88 -19.89
C ILE A 40 20.93 -4.80 -21.10
N ALA A 41 20.84 -4.24 -22.32
CA ALA A 41 20.67 -5.03 -23.54
C ALA A 41 21.84 -6.01 -23.82
N ARG A 42 23.03 -5.76 -23.28
CA ARG A 42 24.23 -6.62 -23.46
C ARG A 42 24.10 -7.98 -22.79
N PHE A 43 23.28 -8.12 -21.75
CA PHE A 43 23.25 -9.32 -20.92
C PHE A 43 21.93 -10.09 -21.05
N GLU A 44 21.97 -11.39 -20.75
CA GLU A 44 20.77 -12.21 -20.71
C GLU A 44 19.81 -11.71 -19.62
N PRO A 45 18.53 -11.42 -19.98
CA PRO A 45 17.53 -10.89 -19.06
C PRO A 45 17.34 -11.67 -17.76
N GLU A 46 17.37 -13.01 -17.85
CA GLU A 46 17.14 -13.90 -16.71
C GLU A 46 18.20 -13.71 -15.62
N TYR A 47 19.46 -13.57 -16.02
CA TYR A 47 20.58 -13.37 -15.10
C TYR A 47 20.46 -12.02 -14.38
N LEU A 48 20.21 -10.94 -15.13
CA LEU A 48 20.08 -9.58 -14.57
C LEU A 48 18.95 -9.48 -13.54
N LEU A 49 17.78 -10.03 -13.86
CA LEU A 49 16.62 -10.00 -12.96
C LEU A 49 16.84 -10.85 -11.70
N ARG A 50 17.48 -12.01 -11.85
CA ARG A 50 17.85 -12.86 -10.72
C ARG A 50 18.89 -12.20 -9.82
N ALA A 51 19.93 -11.60 -10.39
CA ALA A 51 20.93 -10.85 -9.63
C ALA A 51 20.29 -9.69 -8.87
N SER A 52 19.40 -8.93 -9.53
CA SER A 52 18.63 -7.83 -8.92
C SER A 52 17.77 -8.32 -7.75
N PHE A 53 17.13 -9.49 -7.91
CA PHE A 53 16.34 -10.12 -6.85
C PHE A 53 17.19 -10.47 -5.63
N PHE A 54 18.33 -11.13 -5.83
CA PHE A 54 19.19 -11.54 -4.72
C PHE A 54 19.80 -10.34 -4.01
N GLU A 55 20.19 -9.29 -4.74
CA GLU A 55 20.68 -8.05 -4.13
C GLU A 55 19.63 -7.43 -3.19
N ARG A 56 18.38 -7.31 -3.66
CA ARG A 56 17.26 -6.83 -2.84
C ARG A 56 17.01 -7.73 -1.63
N LEU A 57 17.06 -9.05 -1.80
CA LEU A 57 16.92 -10.00 -0.69
C LEU A 57 18.03 -9.82 0.36
N HIS A 58 19.28 -9.59 -0.06
CA HIS A 58 20.40 -9.32 0.83
C HIS A 58 20.25 -7.99 1.57
N ALA A 59 19.80 -6.94 0.89
CA ALA A 59 19.52 -5.64 1.51
C ALA A 59 18.41 -5.74 2.58
N MET A 60 17.30 -6.42 2.27
CA MET A 60 16.20 -6.62 3.24
C MET A 60 16.61 -7.41 4.49
N ARG A 61 17.65 -8.25 4.42
CA ARG A 61 18.18 -8.96 5.61
C ARG A 61 19.03 -8.06 6.50
N ARG A 62 19.66 -7.03 5.93
CA ARG A 62 20.56 -6.10 6.65
C ARG A 62 19.80 -4.97 7.34
N HIS A 63 18.69 -4.51 6.75
CA HIS A 63 17.94 -3.35 7.23
C HIS A 63 16.58 -3.77 7.78
N LYS A 64 16.26 -3.36 9.01
CA LYS A 64 15.06 -3.79 9.75
C LYS A 64 14.03 -2.69 9.95
N THR A 65 14.34 -1.44 9.64
CA THR A 65 13.50 -0.29 9.97
C THR A 65 13.34 0.68 8.81
N ASP A 66 12.20 1.39 8.75
CA ASP A 66 11.93 2.46 7.78
C ASP A 66 12.92 3.64 7.91
N LEU A 67 13.56 3.80 9.08
CA LEU A 67 14.57 4.82 9.35
C LEU A 67 15.89 4.57 8.61
N ASP A 68 16.10 3.37 8.05
CA ASP A 68 17.32 2.99 7.35
C ASP A 68 17.27 3.26 5.82
N LEU A 69 16.16 3.80 5.30
CA LEU A 69 15.97 4.04 3.87
C LEU A 69 16.85 5.19 3.35
N THR A 70 18.11 4.90 3.05
CA THR A 70 18.97 5.79 2.26
C THR A 70 18.60 5.69 0.77
N SER A 71 19.00 6.67 -0.04
CA SER A 71 18.76 6.63 -1.50
C SER A 71 19.33 5.37 -2.19
N LYS A 72 20.45 4.84 -1.70
CA LYS A 72 20.98 3.52 -2.12
C LYS A 72 19.96 2.39 -1.94
N HIS A 73 19.16 2.42 -0.88
CA HIS A 73 18.10 1.42 -0.69
C HIS A 73 17.00 1.58 -1.73
N ILE A 74 16.63 2.81 -2.09
CA ILE A 74 15.63 3.06 -3.13
C ILE A 74 16.10 2.45 -4.46
N THR A 75 17.37 2.65 -4.84
CA THR A 75 17.96 2.01 -6.03
C THR A 75 17.85 0.49 -5.97
N THR A 76 18.33 -0.14 -4.88
CA THR A 76 18.28 -1.60 -4.74
C THR A 76 16.84 -2.14 -4.76
N GLN A 77 15.88 -1.40 -4.20
CA GLN A 77 14.48 -1.77 -4.24
C GLN A 77 13.90 -1.65 -5.66
N ARG A 78 14.24 -0.59 -6.40
CA ARG A 78 13.70 -0.27 -7.73
C ARG A 78 14.48 -0.85 -8.91
N MET A 79 15.48 -1.69 -8.63
CA MET A 79 16.32 -2.28 -9.67
C MET A 79 15.53 -3.31 -10.49
N ILE A 80 14.77 -4.20 -9.83
CA ILE A 80 14.06 -5.29 -10.50
C ILE A 80 13.01 -4.76 -11.47
N ASP A 81 12.15 -3.86 -11.01
CA ASP A 81 11.03 -3.32 -11.77
C ASP A 81 11.48 -2.37 -12.88
N TYR A 82 12.53 -1.57 -12.69
CA TYR A 82 13.10 -0.75 -13.76
C TYR A 82 13.85 -1.61 -14.79
N VAL A 83 14.71 -2.56 -14.37
CA VAL A 83 15.43 -3.46 -15.30
C VAL A 83 14.46 -4.30 -16.11
N GLN A 84 13.43 -4.90 -15.49
CA GLN A 84 12.38 -5.66 -16.20
C GLN A 84 11.66 -4.78 -17.23
N SER A 85 11.39 -3.52 -16.88
CA SER A 85 10.76 -2.55 -17.76
C SER A 85 11.63 -2.17 -18.96
N VAL A 86 12.93 -1.98 -18.75
CA VAL A 86 13.88 -1.76 -19.84
C VAL A 86 13.96 -2.97 -20.76
N ILE A 87 13.98 -4.19 -20.22
CA ILE A 87 13.98 -5.44 -21.00
C ILE A 87 12.69 -5.57 -21.82
N ALA A 88 11.53 -5.33 -21.19
CA ALA A 88 10.24 -5.38 -21.87
C ALA A 88 10.16 -4.41 -23.06
N ALA A 89 10.86 -3.27 -22.97
CA ALA A 89 10.84 -2.22 -24.00
C ALA A 89 12.10 -2.17 -24.90
N THR A 90 13.00 -3.15 -24.79
CA THR A 90 14.24 -3.20 -25.58
C THR A 90 14.37 -4.53 -26.29
N PRO A 91 14.31 -4.54 -27.64
CA PRO A 91 14.56 -5.73 -28.41
C PRO A 91 15.95 -6.30 -28.09
N PRO A 92 16.08 -7.61 -27.83
CA PRO A 92 17.37 -8.21 -27.52
C PRO A 92 18.27 -8.17 -28.77
N PRO A 93 19.58 -7.88 -28.62
CA PRO A 93 20.53 -8.01 -29.71
C PRO A 93 20.74 -9.49 -30.10
N PRO A 94 21.35 -9.78 -31.27
CA PRO A 94 21.56 -11.15 -31.74
C PRO A 94 22.42 -12.03 -30.80
N SER A 95 23.26 -11.41 -29.98
CA SER A 95 24.13 -12.09 -29.01
C SER A 95 24.15 -11.31 -27.71
N GLN A 96 24.03 -12.01 -26.59
CA GLN A 96 24.07 -11.45 -25.24
C GLN A 96 25.09 -12.21 -24.39
N CYS A 97 25.66 -11.55 -23.39
CA CYS A 97 26.50 -12.18 -22.39
C CYS A 97 25.62 -12.90 -21.35
N PRO A 98 25.88 -14.18 -21.06
CA PRO A 98 25.06 -14.96 -20.11
C PRO A 98 25.33 -14.59 -18.64
N ILE A 99 26.45 -13.92 -18.35
CA ILE A 99 26.90 -13.61 -17.00
C ILE A 99 27.38 -12.15 -16.98
N ILE A 100 27.05 -11.44 -15.91
CA ILE A 100 27.64 -10.14 -15.59
C ILE A 100 28.77 -10.31 -14.56
N THR A 101 29.89 -9.62 -14.74
CA THR A 101 30.96 -9.60 -13.74
C THR A 101 30.59 -8.71 -12.54
N GLU A 102 31.27 -8.88 -11.41
CA GLU A 102 31.08 -8.02 -10.23
C GLU A 102 31.38 -6.54 -10.50
N ASP A 103 32.34 -6.24 -11.38
CA ASP A 103 32.68 -4.86 -11.75
C ASP A 103 31.59 -4.24 -12.63
N GLU A 104 31.10 -4.98 -13.63
CA GLU A 104 29.97 -4.57 -14.47
C GLU A 104 28.68 -4.43 -13.66
N TRP A 105 28.45 -5.30 -12.67
CA TRP A 105 27.29 -5.18 -11.78
C TRP A 105 27.35 -3.89 -10.95
N ARG A 106 28.53 -3.58 -10.40
CA ARG A 106 28.77 -2.30 -9.69
C ARG A 106 28.59 -1.09 -10.59
N GLU A 107 28.98 -1.18 -11.86
CA GLU A 107 28.76 -0.14 -12.86
C GLU A 107 27.25 0.07 -13.11
N LEU A 108 26.49 -0.99 -13.37
CA LEU A 108 25.03 -0.90 -13.56
C LEU A 108 24.34 -0.28 -12.34
N HIS A 109 24.72 -0.73 -11.14
CA HIS A 109 24.17 -0.17 -9.90
C HIS A 109 24.53 1.32 -9.76
N ALA A 110 25.74 1.74 -10.11
CA ALA A 110 26.15 3.14 -10.06
C ALA A 110 25.34 4.00 -11.06
N LEU A 111 25.11 3.51 -12.28
CA LEU A 111 24.30 4.20 -13.28
C LEU A 111 22.84 4.34 -12.83
N LEU A 112 22.23 3.26 -12.31
CA LEU A 112 20.86 3.30 -11.79
C LEU A 112 20.75 4.19 -10.54
N HIS A 113 21.73 4.15 -9.66
CA HIS A 113 21.79 5.04 -8.50
C HIS A 113 21.84 6.50 -8.94
N LEU A 114 22.71 6.84 -9.89
CA LEU A 114 22.78 8.17 -10.45
C LEU A 114 21.44 8.58 -11.08
N LEU A 115 20.81 7.68 -11.84
CA LEU A 115 19.52 7.94 -12.48
C LEU A 115 18.46 8.33 -11.46
N PHE A 116 18.31 7.55 -10.40
CA PHE A 116 17.30 7.78 -9.38
C PHE A 116 17.66 8.96 -8.47
N GLU A 117 18.94 9.14 -8.19
CA GLU A 117 19.59 10.37 -7.75
C GLU A 117 19.04 11.63 -8.39
N THR A 118 19.47 11.76 -9.63
CA THR A 118 19.19 12.87 -10.53
C THR A 118 17.70 13.14 -10.66
N HIS A 119 16.86 12.13 -10.78
CA HIS A 119 15.41 12.36 -10.89
C HIS A 119 14.80 12.84 -9.56
N MET A 120 15.23 12.31 -8.41
CA MET A 120 14.76 12.82 -7.12
C MET A 120 15.10 14.31 -6.95
N GLU A 121 16.32 14.71 -7.30
CA GLU A 121 16.78 16.10 -7.19
C GLU A 121 16.14 17.04 -8.25
N ALA A 122 16.08 16.61 -9.53
CA ALA A 122 15.56 17.41 -10.63
C ALA A 122 14.07 17.74 -10.47
N HIS A 123 13.27 16.85 -9.88
CA HIS A 123 11.84 17.14 -9.63
C HIS A 123 11.62 18.18 -8.54
N HIS A 124 12.41 18.12 -7.48
CA HIS A 124 12.36 19.17 -6.46
C HIS A 124 12.63 20.53 -7.11
N THR A 125 13.52 20.59 -8.10
CA THR A 125 13.87 21.81 -8.84
C THR A 125 12.75 22.32 -9.74
N VAL A 126 12.17 21.49 -10.62
CA VAL A 126 11.08 21.93 -11.52
C VAL A 126 9.87 22.46 -10.73
N LEU A 127 9.58 21.82 -9.58
CA LEU A 127 8.52 22.27 -8.68
C LEU A 127 8.90 23.56 -7.94
N PHE A 128 10.18 23.74 -7.62
CA PHE A 128 10.71 24.98 -7.07
C PHE A 128 10.70 26.13 -8.09
N GLU A 129 10.97 25.88 -9.37
CA GLU A 129 10.83 26.84 -10.48
C GLU A 129 9.37 27.30 -10.63
N LYS A 130 8.43 26.35 -10.73
CA LYS A 130 6.99 26.66 -10.76
C LYS A 130 6.57 27.54 -9.57
N ARG A 131 7.12 27.25 -8.37
CA ARG A 131 6.87 28.01 -7.13
C ARG A 131 7.43 29.44 -7.17
N LEU A 132 8.62 29.62 -7.74
CA LEU A 132 9.24 30.94 -7.93
C LEU A 132 8.50 31.77 -8.97
N GLU A 133 8.13 31.18 -10.10
CA GLU A 133 7.39 31.87 -11.16
C GLU A 133 6.01 32.35 -10.68
N THR A 134 5.31 31.56 -9.86
CA THR A 134 4.02 31.95 -9.24
C THR A 134 4.15 32.97 -8.11
N GLN A 135 5.27 33.00 -7.37
CA GLN A 135 5.55 34.09 -6.41
C GLN A 135 5.86 35.42 -7.13
N ILE A 136 6.40 35.37 -8.35
CA ILE A 136 6.72 36.54 -9.18
C ILE A 136 5.49 37.04 -9.97
N THR A 137 4.59 36.14 -10.37
CA THR A 137 3.36 36.48 -11.09
C THR A 137 2.15 36.20 -10.20
N ALA A 138 1.66 37.23 -9.51
CA ALA A 138 0.51 37.15 -8.60
C ALA A 138 -0.67 36.35 -9.18
N SER A 139 -0.75 35.06 -8.85
CA SER A 139 -1.88 34.17 -9.09
C SER A 139 -1.80 33.00 -8.10
N ASN A 140 -2.78 32.96 -7.20
CA ASN A 140 -2.91 32.03 -6.08
C ASN A 140 -2.95 30.55 -6.52
N ILE A 141 -1.80 29.94 -6.71
CA ILE A 141 -1.64 28.49 -6.53
C ILE A 141 -1.17 28.31 -5.07
N PRO A 142 -2.03 27.80 -4.15
CA PRO A 142 -1.65 27.66 -2.75
C PRO A 142 -0.41 26.77 -2.64
N HIS A 143 0.58 27.17 -1.82
CA HIS A 143 1.83 26.45 -1.54
C HIS A 143 1.67 24.94 -1.30
N LEU A 144 0.49 24.55 -0.80
CA LEU A 144 0.10 23.18 -0.54
C LEU A 144 0.02 22.30 -1.80
N SER A 145 -0.40 22.85 -2.95
CA SER A 145 -0.54 22.09 -4.20
C SER A 145 0.81 21.62 -4.77
N THR A 146 1.83 22.48 -4.76
CA THR A 146 3.21 22.13 -5.20
C THR A 146 3.89 21.15 -4.24
N SER A 147 3.66 21.30 -2.93
CA SER A 147 4.14 20.33 -1.93
C SER A 147 3.51 18.95 -2.15
N LEU A 148 2.20 18.91 -2.39
CA LEU A 148 1.46 17.69 -2.66
C LEU A 148 1.89 17.02 -3.98
N GLU A 149 2.09 17.79 -5.05
CA GLU A 149 2.64 17.28 -6.33
C GLU A 149 4.01 16.62 -6.11
N SER A 150 4.89 17.29 -5.35
CA SER A 150 6.21 16.76 -4.98
C SER A 150 6.10 15.44 -4.21
N GLN A 151 5.19 15.40 -3.24
CA GLN A 151 4.94 14.20 -2.44
C GLN A 151 4.48 13.05 -3.32
N LEU A 152 3.50 13.25 -4.21
CA LEU A 152 3.00 12.17 -5.07
C LEU A 152 4.05 11.62 -6.03
N ILE A 153 4.89 12.48 -6.60
CA ILE A 153 6.00 12.05 -7.45
C ILE A 153 6.98 11.22 -6.63
N ARG A 154 7.32 11.67 -5.41
CA ARG A 154 8.12 10.89 -4.48
C ARG A 154 7.44 9.56 -4.14
N TYR A 155 6.13 9.51 -3.92
CA TYR A 155 5.40 8.27 -3.63
C TYR A 155 5.43 7.30 -4.81
N TRP A 156 5.20 7.79 -6.03
CA TRP A 156 5.30 7.01 -7.27
C TRP A 156 6.63 6.27 -7.38
N TYR A 157 7.70 6.95 -6.99
CA TYR A 157 9.06 6.44 -7.14
C TYR A 157 9.59 5.67 -5.91
N THR A 158 9.21 6.06 -4.69
CA THR A 158 9.81 5.55 -3.44
C THR A 158 8.94 4.59 -2.65
N VAL A 159 7.62 4.61 -2.85
CA VAL A 159 6.67 3.85 -2.02
C VAL A 159 6.04 2.71 -2.80
N TRP A 160 5.91 1.59 -2.10
CA TRP A 160 5.29 0.35 -2.53
C TRP A 160 3.90 0.37 -1.89
N ARG A 161 2.82 -0.10 -2.54
CA ARG A 161 1.59 -0.31 -1.76
C ARG A 161 1.91 -1.43 -0.78
N ARG A 162 2.04 -1.08 0.50
CA ARG A 162 2.60 -1.98 1.51
C ARG A 162 1.56 -2.98 1.97
N PHE A 163 1.16 -3.91 1.08
CA PHE A 163 0.43 -5.09 1.49
C PHE A 163 1.36 -5.94 2.36
N HIS A 164 1.03 -6.08 3.64
CA HIS A 164 1.71 -7.09 4.44
C HIS A 164 1.32 -8.47 3.89
N TYR A 165 2.31 -9.36 3.80
CA TYR A 165 2.13 -10.73 3.30
C TYR A 165 0.92 -11.44 3.92
N ALA A 166 0.67 -11.21 5.21
CA ALA A 166 -0.44 -11.80 5.95
C ALA A 166 -1.83 -11.47 5.35
N HIS A 167 -1.97 -10.38 4.59
CA HIS A 167 -3.23 -9.90 4.03
C HIS A 167 -3.35 -10.11 2.53
N VAL A 168 -2.25 -10.39 1.81
CA VAL A 168 -2.27 -10.64 0.36
C VAL A 168 -3.27 -11.72 -0.01
N GLY A 169 -3.36 -12.77 0.82
CA GLY A 169 -4.37 -13.79 0.65
C GLY A 169 -5.78 -13.18 0.62
N GLN A 170 -6.21 -12.53 1.70
CA GLN A 170 -7.55 -11.95 1.77
C GLN A 170 -7.81 -10.94 0.65
N TYR A 171 -6.83 -10.08 0.35
CA TYR A 171 -6.92 -9.12 -0.74
C TYR A 171 -7.23 -9.80 -2.08
N LEU A 172 -6.47 -10.84 -2.44
CA LEU A 172 -6.71 -11.61 -3.66
C LEU A 172 -8.10 -12.25 -3.67
N ASP A 173 -8.59 -12.74 -2.53
CA ASP A 173 -9.93 -13.31 -2.49
C ASP A 173 -11.02 -12.26 -2.69
N ASP A 174 -10.89 -11.11 -2.03
CA ASP A 174 -11.86 -10.02 -2.10
C ASP A 174 -11.97 -9.46 -3.53
N ILE A 175 -10.85 -9.38 -4.28
CA ILE A 175 -10.85 -8.84 -5.66
C ILE A 175 -11.09 -9.90 -6.75
N LEU A 176 -10.84 -11.19 -6.51
CA LEU A 176 -10.91 -12.22 -7.57
C LEU A 176 -12.14 -13.11 -7.47
N LEU A 177 -12.47 -13.61 -6.27
CA LEU A 177 -13.50 -14.64 -6.10
C LEU A 177 -14.85 -14.26 -6.74
N PRO A 178 -15.32 -13.00 -6.66
CA PRO A 178 -16.58 -12.61 -7.28
C PRO A 178 -16.66 -12.78 -8.80
N HIS A 179 -15.50 -12.92 -9.48
CA HIS A 179 -15.42 -12.83 -10.93
C HIS A 179 -15.21 -14.20 -11.62
N SER A 180 -15.62 -15.32 -10.99
CA SER A 180 -15.42 -16.67 -11.57
C SER A 180 -15.95 -16.79 -13.00
N LYS A 181 -17.14 -16.25 -13.28
CA LYS A 181 -17.73 -16.25 -14.64
C LYS A 181 -16.85 -15.55 -15.68
N THR A 182 -16.11 -14.51 -15.29
CA THR A 182 -15.19 -13.80 -16.18
C THR A 182 -13.97 -14.65 -16.48
N PHE A 183 -13.37 -15.26 -15.46
CA PHE A 183 -12.21 -16.14 -15.63
C PHE A 183 -12.55 -17.43 -16.39
N GLU A 184 -13.73 -18.00 -16.13
CA GLU A 184 -14.24 -19.16 -16.87
C GLU A 184 -14.40 -18.84 -18.37
N ALA A 185 -14.98 -17.68 -18.68
CA ALA A 185 -15.19 -17.25 -20.06
C ALA A 185 -13.88 -16.94 -20.82
N LEU A 186 -12.91 -16.29 -20.16
CA LEU A 186 -11.67 -15.86 -20.82
C LEU A 186 -10.56 -16.91 -20.82
N TYR A 187 -10.53 -17.76 -19.79
CA TYR A 187 -9.37 -18.62 -19.50
C TYR A 187 -9.74 -20.05 -19.10
N SER A 188 -11.03 -20.41 -19.06
CA SER A 188 -11.49 -21.76 -18.66
C SER A 188 -10.99 -22.20 -17.27
N VAL A 189 -10.89 -21.24 -16.34
CA VAL A 189 -10.44 -21.47 -14.96
C VAL A 189 -11.34 -20.72 -13.98
N SER A 190 -11.52 -21.25 -12.77
CA SER A 190 -12.29 -20.56 -11.73
C SER A 190 -11.48 -19.42 -11.11
N SER A 191 -12.16 -18.41 -10.57
CA SER A 191 -11.48 -17.34 -9.81
C SER A 191 -10.75 -17.87 -8.58
N ALA A 192 -11.25 -18.94 -7.95
CA ALA A 192 -10.62 -19.57 -6.80
C ALA A 192 -9.28 -20.22 -7.14
N ASP A 193 -9.18 -20.85 -8.32
CA ASP A 193 -7.92 -21.44 -8.78
C ASP A 193 -6.92 -20.35 -9.22
N VAL A 194 -7.41 -19.24 -9.80
CA VAL A 194 -6.58 -18.06 -10.08
C VAL A 194 -6.02 -17.45 -8.79
N SER A 195 -6.88 -17.20 -7.78
CA SER A 195 -6.45 -16.72 -6.46
C SER A 195 -5.39 -17.65 -5.84
N ARG A 196 -5.62 -18.97 -5.87
CA ARG A 196 -4.66 -19.96 -5.35
C ARG A 196 -3.33 -19.93 -6.10
N GLY A 197 -3.37 -19.82 -7.44
CA GLY A 197 -2.18 -19.73 -8.27
C GLY A 197 -1.34 -18.49 -7.97
N LEU A 198 -1.97 -17.31 -7.88
CA LEU A 198 -1.29 -16.05 -7.58
C LEU A 198 -0.76 -15.98 -6.15
N ARG A 199 -1.49 -16.52 -5.17
CA ARG A 199 -0.98 -16.72 -3.80
C ARG A 199 0.27 -17.59 -3.78
N ARG A 200 0.27 -18.67 -4.56
CA ARG A 200 1.42 -19.58 -4.67
C ARG A 200 2.61 -18.89 -5.34
N ALA A 201 2.38 -18.11 -6.40
CA ALA A 201 3.42 -17.29 -7.04
C ALA A 201 4.05 -16.32 -6.03
N TYR A 202 3.23 -15.56 -5.30
CA TYR A 202 3.71 -14.64 -4.27
C TYR A 202 4.49 -15.36 -3.16
N ALA A 203 3.98 -16.51 -2.68
CA ALA A 203 4.66 -17.33 -1.67
C ALA A 203 6.01 -17.89 -2.15
N GLN A 204 6.16 -18.21 -3.44
CA GLN A 204 7.46 -18.63 -4.00
C GLN A 204 8.50 -17.52 -3.90
N LEU A 205 8.13 -16.26 -4.10
CA LEU A 205 9.07 -15.15 -4.00
C LEU A 205 9.50 -14.87 -2.56
N VAL A 206 8.66 -15.22 -1.59
CA VAL A 206 8.91 -14.99 -0.17
C VAL A 206 9.67 -16.15 0.47
N TYR A 207 9.28 -17.39 0.19
CA TYR A 207 9.84 -18.60 0.82
C TYR A 207 10.60 -19.52 -0.13
N GLY A 208 10.43 -19.37 -1.45
CA GLY A 208 10.92 -20.31 -2.44
C GLY A 208 12.44 -20.46 -2.44
N VAL A 209 13.19 -19.37 -2.25
CA VAL A 209 14.66 -19.42 -2.12
C VAL A 209 15.10 -20.20 -0.89
N HIS A 210 14.47 -19.96 0.27
CA HIS A 210 14.80 -20.69 1.48
C HIS A 210 14.47 -22.18 1.35
N ASN A 211 13.30 -22.50 0.81
CA ASN A 211 12.87 -23.87 0.57
C ASN A 211 13.76 -24.58 -0.45
N ALA A 212 14.20 -23.88 -1.50
CA ALA A 212 15.13 -24.42 -2.49
C ALA A 212 16.51 -24.70 -1.88
N ALA A 213 17.01 -23.80 -1.03
CA ALA A 213 18.27 -24.02 -0.31
C ALA A 213 18.22 -25.25 0.62
N GLN A 214 17.11 -25.44 1.36
CA GLN A 214 16.90 -26.63 2.20
C GLN A 214 16.82 -27.91 1.36
N ALA A 215 16.09 -27.88 0.24
CA ALA A 215 15.99 -29.01 -0.68
C ALA A 215 17.36 -29.38 -1.27
N PHE A 216 18.16 -28.39 -1.65
CA PHE A 216 19.53 -28.58 -2.12
C PHE A 216 20.41 -29.25 -1.08
N GLU A 217 20.41 -28.77 0.17
CA GLU A 217 21.21 -29.40 1.22
C GLU A 217 20.78 -30.84 1.50
N SER A 218 19.47 -31.11 1.49
CA SER A 218 18.94 -32.46 1.67
C SER A 218 19.38 -33.39 0.53
N LEU A 219 19.31 -32.90 -0.72
CA LEU A 219 19.76 -33.64 -1.90
C LEU A 219 21.27 -33.90 -1.83
N ALA A 220 22.09 -32.88 -1.60
CA ALA A 220 23.54 -33.00 -1.55
C ALA A 220 23.98 -34.02 -0.50
N ARG A 221 23.42 -33.97 0.72
CA ARG A 221 23.69 -34.99 1.76
C ARG A 221 23.31 -36.40 1.32
N SER A 222 22.17 -36.54 0.66
CA SER A 222 21.68 -37.83 0.16
C SER A 222 22.61 -38.38 -0.92
N VAL A 223 23.04 -37.53 -1.86
CA VAL A 223 23.95 -37.91 -2.96
C VAL A 223 25.32 -38.30 -2.41
N VAL A 224 25.87 -37.53 -1.48
CA VAL A 224 27.14 -37.85 -0.82
C VAL A 224 27.07 -39.22 -0.13
N THR A 225 25.99 -39.46 0.61
CA THR A 225 25.77 -40.75 1.30
C THR A 225 25.63 -41.91 0.32
N ALA A 226 24.87 -41.73 -0.77
CA ALA A 226 24.60 -42.79 -1.74
C ALA A 226 25.79 -43.13 -2.64
N THR A 227 26.62 -42.13 -2.97
CA THR A 227 27.81 -42.31 -3.83
C THR A 227 29.06 -42.66 -3.03
N GLY A 228 29.10 -42.34 -1.74
CA GLY A 228 30.30 -42.48 -0.91
C GLY A 228 31.41 -41.50 -1.26
N THR A 229 31.12 -40.41 -1.98
CA THR A 229 32.10 -39.37 -2.31
C THR A 229 32.57 -38.63 -1.04
N ALA A 230 33.78 -38.08 -1.09
CA ALA A 230 34.35 -37.23 -0.04
C ALA A 230 33.98 -35.74 -0.20
N SER A 231 33.28 -35.36 -1.28
CA SER A 231 32.86 -33.99 -1.52
C SER A 231 31.98 -33.46 -0.39
N ASP A 232 32.29 -32.26 0.08
CA ASP A 232 31.42 -31.56 1.02
C ASP A 232 30.29 -30.80 0.31
N ILE A 233 29.34 -30.30 1.10
CA ILE A 233 28.14 -29.65 0.56
C ILE A 233 28.48 -28.29 -0.09
N ASP A 234 29.51 -27.59 0.39
CA ASP A 234 29.88 -26.27 -0.11
C ASP A 234 30.62 -26.37 -1.46
N GLU A 235 31.45 -27.41 -1.64
CA GLU A 235 32.02 -27.77 -2.95
C GLU A 235 30.93 -28.07 -3.97
N LEU A 236 29.92 -28.86 -3.60
CA LEU A 236 28.80 -29.20 -4.48
C LEU A 236 27.91 -27.99 -4.77
N ARG A 237 27.82 -27.04 -3.83
CA ARG A 237 27.14 -25.76 -4.06
C ARG A 237 27.90 -24.87 -5.04
N GLY A 238 29.23 -24.87 -4.99
CA GLY A 238 30.09 -24.14 -5.93
C GLY A 238 30.13 -24.77 -7.33
N ASN A 239 29.78 -26.05 -7.46
CA ASN A 239 29.77 -26.78 -8.73
C ASN A 239 28.48 -27.63 -8.87
N PRO A 240 27.35 -27.00 -9.24
CA PRO A 240 26.06 -27.69 -9.35
C PRO A 240 26.05 -28.78 -10.42
N ASP A 241 26.87 -28.66 -11.48
CA ASP A 241 26.97 -29.69 -12.52
C ASP A 241 27.57 -30.98 -11.95
N HIS A 242 28.58 -30.88 -11.09
CA HIS A 242 29.15 -32.04 -10.39
C HIS A 242 28.11 -32.72 -9.49
N LEU A 243 27.25 -31.96 -8.80
CA LEU A 243 26.14 -32.54 -8.04
C LEU A 243 25.17 -33.31 -8.95
N ILE A 244 24.83 -32.76 -10.12
CA ILE A 244 23.94 -33.41 -11.10
C ILE A 244 24.57 -34.70 -11.62
N GLU A 245 25.87 -34.70 -11.94
CA GLU A 245 26.59 -35.90 -12.41
C GLU A 245 26.59 -37.00 -11.34
N LEU A 246 26.90 -36.66 -10.09
CA LEU A 246 26.85 -37.60 -8.98
C LEU A 246 25.43 -38.13 -8.77
N ALA A 247 24.42 -37.28 -8.83
CA ALA A 247 23.02 -37.69 -8.72
C ALA A 247 22.59 -38.61 -9.87
N LYS A 248 23.06 -38.37 -11.10
CA LYS A 248 22.81 -39.26 -12.26
C LYS A 248 23.36 -40.66 -12.02
N SER A 249 24.54 -40.79 -11.39
CA SER A 249 25.14 -42.09 -11.08
C SER A 249 24.29 -42.97 -10.15
N VAL A 250 23.41 -42.36 -9.35
CA VAL A 250 22.49 -43.04 -8.43
C VAL A 250 21.02 -42.95 -8.86
N GLY A 251 20.75 -42.53 -10.10
CA GLY A 251 19.40 -42.47 -10.67
C GLY A 251 18.55 -41.27 -10.24
N TRP A 252 19.15 -40.24 -9.63
CA TRP A 252 18.46 -39.04 -9.15
C TRP A 252 18.68 -37.80 -10.03
N GLY A 253 19.21 -37.97 -11.25
CA GLY A 253 19.58 -36.88 -12.15
C GLY A 253 18.49 -35.83 -12.38
N ALA A 254 17.27 -36.25 -12.74
CA ALA A 254 16.16 -35.31 -12.99
C ALA A 254 15.74 -34.54 -11.73
N HIS A 255 15.79 -35.19 -10.56
CA HIS A 255 15.50 -34.52 -9.28
C HIS A 255 16.58 -33.50 -8.94
N ALA A 256 17.85 -33.83 -9.21
CA ALA A 256 18.97 -32.91 -9.04
C ALA A 256 18.90 -31.72 -10.00
N GLU A 257 18.61 -31.94 -11.27
CA GLU A 257 18.41 -30.88 -12.27
C GLU A 257 17.30 -29.91 -11.82
N HIS A 258 16.15 -30.42 -11.35
CA HIS A 258 15.07 -29.58 -10.83
C HIS A 258 15.48 -28.77 -9.58
N ILE A 259 16.21 -29.38 -8.63
CA ILE A 259 16.66 -28.66 -7.42
C ILE A 259 17.76 -27.63 -7.75
N VAL A 260 18.66 -27.96 -8.67
CA VAL A 260 19.70 -27.04 -9.16
C VAL A 260 19.06 -25.87 -9.90
N ASP A 261 18.09 -26.10 -10.77
CA ASP A 261 17.37 -25.03 -11.47
C ASP A 261 16.68 -24.06 -10.50
N ARG A 262 16.17 -24.55 -9.37
CA ARG A 262 15.56 -23.71 -8.32
C ARG A 262 16.56 -22.95 -7.45
N THR A 263 17.83 -23.35 -7.42
CA THR A 263 18.86 -22.71 -6.58
C THR A 263 19.83 -21.85 -7.39
N HIS A 264 20.17 -22.30 -8.59
CA HIS A 264 21.17 -21.72 -9.48
C HIS A 264 20.58 -21.28 -10.83
N GLY A 265 19.31 -21.56 -11.11
CA GLY A 265 18.58 -21.10 -12.29
C GLY A 265 17.34 -20.26 -11.93
N PRO A 266 16.34 -20.17 -12.83
CA PRO A 266 15.15 -19.36 -12.65
C PRO A 266 13.98 -20.12 -12.02
N GLY A 267 14.15 -21.39 -11.63
CA GLY A 267 13.03 -22.29 -11.26
C GLY A 267 12.19 -21.84 -10.08
N VAL A 268 12.69 -20.96 -9.20
CA VAL A 268 11.87 -20.35 -8.12
C VAL A 268 10.93 -19.25 -8.65
N PHE A 269 11.33 -18.58 -9.73
CA PHE A 269 10.62 -17.46 -10.34
C PHE A 269 9.65 -17.91 -11.44
N ASP A 270 9.76 -19.17 -11.92
CA ASP A 270 8.89 -19.73 -12.95
C ASP A 270 7.47 -19.98 -12.43
N ILE A 271 6.57 -19.05 -12.71
CA ILE A 271 5.17 -19.15 -12.28
C ILE A 271 4.38 -20.17 -13.12
N GLY A 272 4.83 -20.49 -14.33
CA GLY A 272 4.21 -21.53 -15.16
C GLY A 272 4.41 -22.91 -14.55
N GLU A 273 5.62 -23.22 -14.12
CA GLU A 273 5.96 -24.47 -13.44
C GLU A 273 5.42 -24.53 -12.01
N ASN A 274 5.46 -23.40 -11.29
CA ASN A 274 5.13 -23.36 -9.87
C ASN A 274 3.64 -23.16 -9.57
N THR A 275 2.78 -22.96 -10.56
CA THR A 275 1.35 -22.71 -10.32
C THR A 275 0.46 -23.54 -11.25
N THR A 276 -0.86 -23.41 -11.08
CA THR A 276 -1.86 -24.02 -11.96
C THR A 276 -2.55 -22.97 -12.82
N LEU A 277 -1.92 -21.80 -13.01
CA LEU A 277 -2.49 -20.72 -13.81
C LEU A 277 -2.47 -21.13 -15.29
N PRO A 278 -3.55 -20.91 -16.06
CA PRO A 278 -3.57 -21.22 -17.49
C PRO A 278 -2.52 -20.42 -18.24
N GLU A 279 -1.87 -21.06 -19.22
CA GLU A 279 -0.86 -20.41 -20.08
C GLU A 279 -1.42 -19.15 -20.76
N SER A 280 -2.69 -19.17 -21.15
CA SER A 280 -3.36 -18.01 -21.77
C SER A 280 -3.44 -16.80 -20.84
N LEU A 281 -3.60 -17.01 -19.52
CA LEU A 281 -3.57 -15.95 -18.52
C LEU A 281 -2.14 -15.49 -18.24
N LEU A 282 -1.20 -16.42 -18.13
CA LEU A 282 0.23 -16.12 -17.96
C LEU A 282 0.74 -15.23 -19.10
N ARG A 283 0.40 -15.57 -20.34
CA ARG A 283 0.74 -14.78 -21.53
C ARG A 283 0.17 -13.37 -21.49
N ASP A 284 -1.09 -13.19 -21.10
CA ASP A 284 -1.71 -11.85 -21.01
C ASP A 284 -1.08 -10.98 -19.91
N LEU A 285 -0.55 -11.61 -18.86
CA LEU A 285 0.13 -10.96 -17.74
C LEU A 285 1.65 -10.87 -17.92
N SER A 286 2.18 -11.27 -19.07
CA SER A 286 3.62 -11.26 -19.36
C SER A 286 3.98 -10.31 -20.50
N TRP A 287 5.18 -9.76 -20.41
CA TRP A 287 5.88 -9.14 -21.54
C TRP A 287 6.87 -10.12 -22.17
N THR A 288 7.05 -10.07 -23.49
CA THR A 288 8.25 -10.60 -24.16
C THR A 288 9.30 -9.48 -24.28
N PRO A 289 10.62 -9.76 -24.22
CA PRO A 289 11.63 -8.72 -24.43
C PRO A 289 11.41 -7.93 -25.73
N GLY A 290 11.36 -6.60 -25.61
CA GLY A 290 11.07 -5.68 -26.72
C GLY A 290 9.61 -5.58 -27.18
N GLU A 291 8.66 -6.22 -26.50
CA GLU A 291 7.22 -6.13 -26.84
C GLU A 291 6.63 -4.74 -26.54
N ASP A 292 7.08 -4.08 -25.48
CA ASP A 292 6.59 -2.76 -25.10
C ASP A 292 7.18 -1.66 -25.99
N SER A 293 6.30 -0.90 -26.66
CA SER A 293 6.70 0.21 -27.54
C SER A 293 6.53 1.59 -26.91
N GLU A 294 5.98 1.68 -25.70
CA GLU A 294 5.56 2.95 -25.11
C GLU A 294 6.61 3.53 -24.18
N PHE A 295 7.30 2.71 -23.40
CA PHE A 295 8.23 3.17 -22.36
C PHE A 295 9.38 4.03 -22.93
N PHE A 296 9.92 3.65 -24.09
CA PHE A 296 10.89 4.44 -24.87
C PHE A 296 10.27 5.16 -26.08
N GLY A 297 8.93 5.21 -26.19
CA GLY A 297 8.22 5.81 -27.32
C GLY A 297 8.32 7.34 -27.35
N SER A 298 8.27 7.91 -28.57
CA SER A 298 8.55 9.32 -28.89
C SER A 298 7.40 10.30 -28.60
N GLY A 299 6.53 10.01 -27.63
CA GLY A 299 5.31 10.78 -27.35
C GLY A 299 5.38 11.71 -26.13
N ASP A 300 6.26 11.45 -25.17
CA ASP A 300 6.30 12.16 -23.88
C ASP A 300 7.69 12.71 -23.58
N GLU A 301 7.74 13.76 -22.76
CA GLU A 301 8.97 14.27 -22.17
C GLU A 301 9.64 13.14 -21.36
N HIS A 302 10.90 12.82 -21.70
CA HIS A 302 11.77 11.83 -21.04
C HIS A 302 11.49 10.32 -21.29
N PRO A 303 11.75 9.78 -22.50
CA PRO A 303 11.73 8.34 -22.79
C PRO A 303 12.58 7.52 -21.80
N GLY A 304 12.02 6.41 -21.29
CA GLY A 304 12.69 5.54 -20.32
C GLY A 304 12.88 6.13 -18.92
N SER A 305 12.30 7.31 -18.63
CA SER A 305 12.44 7.94 -17.33
C SER A 305 11.72 7.16 -16.21
N PRO A 306 12.26 7.15 -14.98
CA PRO A 306 11.58 6.66 -13.78
C PRO A 306 10.20 7.27 -13.51
N LEU A 307 9.89 8.41 -14.14
CA LEU A 307 8.63 9.13 -13.99
C LEU A 307 7.52 8.63 -14.90
N ARG A 308 7.84 7.78 -15.87
CA ARG A 308 6.83 7.21 -16.78
C ARG A 308 6.10 6.06 -16.10
N SER A 309 5.01 5.64 -16.72
CA SER A 309 4.40 4.35 -16.39
C SER A 309 5.32 3.24 -16.90
N TRP A 310 5.67 2.32 -16.00
CA TRP A 310 6.60 1.25 -16.31
C TRP A 310 5.82 0.02 -16.84
N PRO A 311 6.34 -0.67 -17.87
CA PRO A 311 5.74 -1.90 -18.40
C PRO A 311 5.28 -2.88 -17.31
N ILE A 312 6.09 -3.08 -16.27
CA ILE A 312 5.76 -3.99 -15.16
C ILE A 312 4.47 -3.63 -14.39
N PHE A 313 4.06 -2.35 -14.39
CA PHE A 313 2.79 -1.91 -13.78
C PHE A 313 1.57 -2.35 -14.60
N ARG A 314 1.76 -2.70 -15.87
CA ARG A 314 0.67 -3.21 -16.74
C ARG A 314 0.65 -4.73 -16.78
N ARG A 315 1.82 -5.35 -16.82
CA ARG A 315 1.97 -6.81 -16.83
C ARG A 315 3.14 -7.18 -15.92
N PRO A 316 2.89 -7.84 -14.79
CA PRO A 316 3.91 -8.05 -13.77
C PRO A 316 4.95 -9.11 -14.15
N PHE A 317 4.67 -9.94 -15.16
CA PHE A 317 5.53 -11.06 -15.53
C PHE A 317 6.32 -10.77 -16.80
N ILE A 318 7.30 -11.63 -17.05
CA ILE A 318 8.11 -11.59 -18.27
C ILE A 318 8.30 -13.02 -18.81
N HIS A 319 8.24 -13.18 -20.13
CA HIS A 319 8.37 -14.46 -20.81
C HIS A 319 9.74 -14.54 -21.49
N ILE A 320 10.64 -15.36 -20.92
CA ILE A 320 12.04 -15.51 -21.36
C ILE A 320 12.36 -17.01 -21.38
N GLY A 321 13.06 -17.48 -22.41
CA GLY A 321 13.51 -18.88 -22.48
C GLY A 321 12.38 -19.92 -22.45
N GLY A 322 11.16 -19.54 -22.90
CA GLY A 322 9.97 -20.40 -22.83
C GLY A 322 9.33 -20.51 -21.44
N ARG A 323 9.79 -19.71 -20.48
CA ARG A 323 9.29 -19.68 -19.10
C ARG A 323 8.58 -18.37 -18.81
N TYR A 324 7.54 -18.45 -17.99
CA TYR A 324 6.85 -17.27 -17.45
C TYR A 324 7.44 -16.95 -16.09
N LEU A 325 8.10 -15.80 -15.94
CA LEU A 325 8.89 -15.46 -14.77
C LEU A 325 8.30 -14.26 -14.03
N CYS A 326 8.33 -14.31 -12.70
CA CYS A 326 8.00 -13.19 -11.83
C CYS A 326 9.14 -12.96 -10.84
N TYR A 327 9.70 -11.75 -10.80
CA TYR A 327 10.78 -11.38 -9.87
C TYR A 327 10.34 -10.39 -8.80
N ASP A 328 9.20 -9.72 -8.99
CA ASP A 328 8.66 -8.75 -8.05
C ASP A 328 7.22 -9.05 -7.64
N GLY A 329 7.09 -9.72 -6.49
CA GLY A 329 5.80 -10.09 -5.94
C GLY A 329 4.99 -8.89 -5.44
N ALA A 330 5.64 -7.82 -4.96
CA ALA A 330 4.88 -6.67 -4.47
C ALA A 330 4.30 -5.90 -5.65
N ARG A 331 5.10 -5.64 -6.70
CA ARG A 331 4.62 -5.01 -7.94
C ARG A 331 3.54 -5.84 -8.61
N MET A 332 3.63 -7.16 -8.55
CA MET A 332 2.54 -8.04 -8.96
C MET A 332 1.25 -7.68 -8.23
N ILE A 333 1.25 -7.68 -6.89
CA ILE A 333 0.01 -7.43 -6.11
C ILE A 333 -0.50 -6.00 -6.27
N ASP A 334 0.38 -5.00 -6.27
CA ASP A 334 0.03 -3.58 -6.32
C ASP A 334 -0.78 -3.21 -7.57
N HIS A 335 -0.44 -3.83 -8.70
CA HIS A 335 -1.02 -3.52 -10.00
C HIS A 335 -1.93 -4.63 -10.56
N LEU A 336 -1.99 -5.80 -9.93
CA LEU A 336 -2.73 -6.97 -10.43
C LEU A 336 -4.17 -6.64 -10.79
N HIS A 337 -4.89 -5.95 -9.91
CA HIS A 337 -6.30 -5.61 -10.11
C HIS A 337 -6.49 -4.78 -11.38
N HIS A 338 -5.69 -3.73 -11.54
CA HIS A 338 -5.71 -2.87 -12.72
C HIS A 338 -5.33 -3.65 -13.99
N SER A 339 -4.27 -4.45 -13.94
CA SER A 339 -3.84 -5.32 -15.05
C SER A 339 -4.96 -6.24 -15.51
N LEU A 340 -5.61 -6.93 -14.59
CA LEU A 340 -6.71 -7.85 -14.89
C LEU A 340 -7.92 -7.11 -15.47
N TYR A 341 -8.33 -6.00 -14.85
CA TYR A 341 -9.44 -5.21 -15.35
C TYR A 341 -9.18 -4.69 -16.77
N ASP A 342 -7.98 -4.20 -17.05
CA ASP A 342 -7.59 -3.75 -18.39
C ASP A 342 -7.56 -4.87 -19.42
N ILE A 343 -7.12 -6.08 -19.03
CA ILE A 343 -7.16 -7.25 -19.91
C ILE A 343 -8.62 -7.61 -20.22
N VAL A 344 -9.48 -7.67 -19.20
CA VAL A 344 -10.91 -7.95 -19.37
C VAL A 344 -11.55 -6.89 -20.27
N ARG A 345 -11.27 -5.61 -20.04
CA ARG A 345 -11.78 -4.47 -20.83
C ARG A 345 -11.37 -4.54 -22.29
N ARG A 346 -10.12 -4.91 -22.58
CA ARG A 346 -9.62 -5.05 -23.96
C ARG A 346 -10.22 -6.27 -24.68
N ARG A 347 -10.43 -7.38 -23.98
CA ARG A 347 -10.96 -8.62 -24.57
C ARG A 347 -12.48 -8.62 -24.72
N ASP A 348 -13.20 -8.11 -23.72
CA ASP A 348 -14.67 -8.08 -23.71
C ASP A 348 -15.18 -6.91 -22.83
N PRO A 349 -15.59 -5.78 -23.45
CA PRO A 349 -16.17 -4.65 -22.73
C PRO A 349 -17.44 -4.95 -21.93
N GLN A 350 -18.24 -5.95 -22.33
CA GLN A 350 -19.43 -6.36 -21.59
C GLN A 350 -19.05 -7.14 -20.33
N LEU A 351 -18.01 -7.97 -20.38
CA LEU A 351 -17.44 -8.59 -19.18
C LEU A 351 -16.86 -7.54 -18.23
N ALA A 352 -16.19 -6.50 -18.74
CA ALA A 352 -15.69 -5.41 -17.90
C ALA A 352 -16.82 -4.62 -17.21
N THR A 353 -17.94 -4.39 -17.90
CA THR A 353 -19.12 -3.74 -17.30
C THR A 353 -19.71 -4.59 -16.16
N ARG A 354 -19.79 -5.91 -16.37
CA ARG A 354 -20.22 -6.86 -15.33
C ARG A 354 -19.23 -6.96 -14.17
N TRP A 355 -17.93 -6.89 -14.46
CA TRP A 355 -16.87 -6.84 -13.45
C TRP A 355 -17.10 -5.66 -12.52
N HIS A 356 -17.19 -4.45 -13.07
CA HIS A 356 -17.40 -3.24 -12.27
C HIS A 356 -18.69 -3.33 -11.41
N ALA A 357 -19.81 -3.77 -11.98
CA ALA A 357 -21.06 -3.90 -11.23
C ALA A 357 -20.97 -4.92 -10.09
N THR A 358 -20.24 -6.02 -10.31
CA THR A 358 -20.01 -7.05 -9.28
C THR A 358 -19.12 -6.49 -8.16
N GLU A 359 -18.06 -5.77 -8.52
CA GLU A 359 -17.10 -5.19 -7.59
C GLU A 359 -17.74 -4.19 -6.65
N SER A 360 -18.57 -3.27 -7.16
CA SER A 360 -19.31 -2.31 -6.33
C SER A 360 -20.14 -3.01 -5.25
N HIS A 361 -20.91 -4.04 -5.62
CA HIS A 361 -21.73 -4.79 -4.66
C HIS A 361 -20.88 -5.57 -3.63
N GLN A 362 -19.78 -6.18 -4.06
CA GLN A 362 -18.93 -6.97 -3.17
C GLN A 362 -18.18 -6.11 -2.17
N MET A 363 -17.74 -4.93 -2.60
CA MET A 363 -17.12 -3.97 -1.70
C MET A 363 -18.04 -3.56 -0.55
N GLU A 364 -19.30 -3.21 -0.84
CA GLU A 364 -20.30 -2.89 0.19
C GLU A 364 -20.47 -4.06 1.17
N HIS A 365 -20.52 -5.29 0.63
CA HIS A 365 -20.63 -6.50 1.43
C HIS A 365 -19.41 -6.71 2.33
N HIS A 366 -18.19 -6.56 1.80
CA HIS A 366 -16.94 -6.72 2.54
C HIS A 366 -16.77 -5.64 3.61
N ALA A 367 -17.03 -4.37 3.27
CA ALA A 367 -17.01 -3.25 4.21
C ALA A 367 -17.98 -3.50 5.38
N THR A 368 -19.23 -3.86 5.07
CA THR A 368 -20.24 -4.20 6.10
C THR A 368 -19.77 -5.37 6.97
N ARG A 369 -19.22 -6.42 6.36
CA ARG A 369 -18.70 -7.60 7.07
C ARG A 369 -17.56 -7.24 8.03
N TYR A 370 -16.63 -6.38 7.60
CA TYR A 370 -15.48 -5.97 8.41
C TYR A 370 -15.89 -5.05 9.54
N LEU A 371 -16.76 -4.07 9.30
CA LEU A 371 -17.30 -3.21 10.35
C LEU A 371 -18.08 -4.00 11.41
N LYS A 372 -18.89 -4.99 11.02
CA LYS A 372 -19.58 -5.90 11.96
C LYS A 372 -18.62 -6.68 12.85
N ARG A 373 -17.42 -7.00 12.35
CA ARG A 373 -16.40 -7.70 13.12
C ARG A 373 -15.61 -6.76 14.04
N LEU A 374 -15.43 -5.50 13.65
CA LEU A 374 -14.83 -4.46 14.50
C LEU A 374 -15.77 -4.01 15.63
N LEU A 375 -17.09 -3.99 15.36
CA LEU A 375 -18.13 -3.53 16.27
C LEU A 375 -19.15 -4.66 16.56
N PRO A 376 -18.73 -5.78 17.19
CA PRO A 376 -19.62 -6.89 17.50
C PRO A 376 -20.73 -6.46 18.46
N GLY A 377 -21.99 -6.63 18.06
CA GLY A 377 -23.15 -6.15 18.83
C GLY A 377 -23.65 -4.75 18.43
N GLY A 378 -22.98 -4.09 17.47
CA GLY A 378 -23.48 -2.87 16.85
C GLY A 378 -24.73 -3.10 16.00
N THR A 379 -25.47 -2.02 15.74
CA THR A 379 -26.61 -2.00 14.83
C THR A 379 -26.17 -1.49 13.46
N PHE A 380 -26.57 -2.19 12.39
CA PHE A 380 -26.14 -1.88 11.03
C PHE A 380 -27.34 -1.77 10.09
N TYR A 381 -27.38 -0.68 9.34
CA TYR A 381 -28.32 -0.47 8.25
C TYR A 381 -27.52 -0.29 6.96
N THR A 382 -27.92 -0.97 5.89
CA THR A 382 -27.26 -0.90 4.58
C THR A 382 -28.24 -0.41 3.52
N ASN A 383 -27.76 0.29 2.49
CA ASN A 383 -28.57 0.82 1.39
C ASN A 383 -29.74 1.67 1.92
N VAL A 384 -29.38 2.69 2.70
CA VAL A 384 -30.33 3.50 3.46
C VAL A 384 -30.67 4.76 2.70
N HIS A 385 -31.95 5.04 2.51
CA HIS A 385 -32.43 6.26 1.86
C HIS A 385 -33.06 7.22 2.87
N PHE A 386 -32.86 8.52 2.64
CA PHE A 386 -33.45 9.57 3.44
C PHE A 386 -34.04 10.70 2.59
N SER A 387 -35.08 11.33 3.13
CA SER A 387 -35.70 12.50 2.51
C SER A 387 -36.39 13.36 3.56
N GLY A 388 -35.96 14.59 3.73
CA GLY A 388 -36.60 15.57 4.61
C GLY A 388 -35.78 16.84 4.74
N SER A 389 -36.44 17.96 5.10
CA SER A 389 -35.79 19.25 5.35
C SER A 389 -34.91 19.78 4.20
N GLY A 390 -35.28 19.49 2.94
CA GLY A 390 -34.50 19.88 1.76
C GLY A 390 -33.35 18.94 1.40
N SER A 391 -33.03 17.97 2.26
CA SER A 391 -32.00 16.95 2.00
C SER A 391 -32.62 15.64 1.55
N THR A 392 -32.12 15.10 0.44
CA THR A 392 -32.46 13.77 -0.06
C THR A 392 -31.21 13.07 -0.52
N GLY A 393 -31.08 11.79 -0.19
CA GLY A 393 -29.93 11.00 -0.58
C GLY A 393 -30.03 9.56 -0.15
N GLU A 394 -28.91 8.88 -0.32
CA GLU A 394 -28.67 7.52 0.14
C GLU A 394 -27.33 7.46 0.86
N VAL A 395 -27.18 6.43 1.70
CA VAL A 395 -25.96 6.09 2.41
C VAL A 395 -25.78 4.57 2.32
N ASP A 396 -24.58 4.13 1.98
CA ASP A 396 -24.28 2.71 1.78
C ASP A 396 -24.38 1.94 3.12
N ILE A 397 -23.77 2.45 4.19
CA ILE A 397 -23.83 1.81 5.52
C ILE A 397 -23.96 2.86 6.64
N ILE A 398 -24.90 2.63 7.56
CA ILE A 398 -24.94 3.29 8.87
C ILE A 398 -24.62 2.24 9.93
N ALA A 399 -23.49 2.41 10.61
CA ALA A 399 -23.08 1.54 11.72
C ALA A 399 -23.17 2.29 13.05
N ILE A 400 -23.85 1.70 14.03
CA ILE A 400 -24.08 2.31 15.35
C ILE A 400 -23.55 1.37 16.42
N TYR A 401 -22.74 1.90 17.33
CA TYR A 401 -22.31 1.20 18.53
C TYR A 401 -22.30 2.17 19.71
N ASP A 402 -23.06 1.85 20.75
CA ASP A 402 -23.22 2.71 21.93
C ASP A 402 -23.57 4.17 21.58
N ASP A 403 -22.69 5.13 21.86
CA ASP A 403 -22.86 6.56 21.56
C ASP A 403 -22.08 7.02 20.31
N HIS A 404 -21.70 6.09 19.42
CA HIS A 404 -21.02 6.35 18.15
C HIS A 404 -21.88 5.96 16.94
N MET A 405 -21.84 6.79 15.90
CA MET A 405 -22.38 6.51 14.58
C MET A 405 -21.30 6.67 13.52
N LEU A 406 -21.14 5.67 12.65
CA LEU A 406 -20.35 5.77 11.43
C LEU A 406 -21.32 5.85 10.25
N VAL A 407 -21.17 6.89 9.43
CA VAL A 407 -21.89 7.11 8.18
C VAL A 407 -20.91 6.79 7.05
N VAL A 408 -21.09 5.64 6.41
CA VAL A 408 -20.07 5.04 5.55
C VAL A 408 -20.52 5.04 4.10
N GLU A 409 -19.63 5.50 3.24
CA GLU A 409 -19.74 5.49 1.79
C GLU A 409 -18.68 4.55 1.21
N VAL A 410 -19.07 3.67 0.31
CA VAL A 410 -18.19 2.66 -0.30
C VAL A 410 -18.01 2.98 -1.78
N LYS A 411 -16.76 2.97 -2.27
CA LYS A 411 -16.46 3.33 -3.66
C LYS A 411 -15.48 2.34 -4.31
N SER A 412 -15.95 1.72 -5.39
CA SER A 412 -15.17 0.82 -6.26
C SER A 412 -14.57 1.52 -7.48
N GLY A 413 -14.47 2.85 -7.45
CA GLY A 413 -13.88 3.59 -8.56
C GLY A 413 -12.36 3.41 -8.58
N HIS A 414 -11.79 3.36 -9.79
CA HIS A 414 -10.36 3.25 -10.00
C HIS A 414 -9.67 4.60 -9.80
N TYR A 415 -8.48 4.57 -9.21
CA TYR A 415 -7.59 5.71 -9.09
C TYR A 415 -6.76 5.84 -10.38
N THR A 416 -6.30 7.05 -10.71
CA THR A 416 -5.50 7.23 -11.94
C THR A 416 -4.23 6.38 -11.91
N SER A 417 -3.93 5.72 -13.04
CA SER A 417 -2.69 4.99 -13.29
C SER A 417 -1.66 5.83 -14.06
N ILE A 418 -2.02 7.07 -14.41
CA ILE A 418 -1.11 8.02 -15.09
C ILE A 418 -0.12 8.53 -14.04
N PRO A 419 1.18 8.60 -14.34
CA PRO A 419 2.15 9.15 -13.41
C PRO A 419 1.83 10.60 -13.00
N PRO A 420 2.03 10.98 -11.72
CA PRO A 420 1.76 12.34 -11.25
C PRO A 420 2.60 13.41 -11.96
N ALA A 421 3.81 13.06 -12.39
CA ALA A 421 4.69 13.94 -13.14
C ALA A 421 4.14 14.30 -14.54
N LEU A 422 3.28 13.45 -15.12
CA LEU A 422 2.66 13.68 -16.42
C LEU A 422 1.28 14.35 -16.26
N ASP A 423 0.50 13.94 -15.27
CA ASP A 423 -0.85 14.52 -15.03
C ASP A 423 -1.21 14.55 -13.54
N PHE A 424 -0.68 15.53 -12.83
CA PHE A 424 -1.05 15.80 -11.44
C PHE A 424 -2.56 16.08 -11.25
N ASN A 425 -3.23 16.68 -12.24
CA ASN A 425 -4.65 17.00 -12.13
C ASN A 425 -5.52 15.74 -12.14
N ALA A 426 -5.15 14.70 -12.90
CA ALA A 426 -5.83 13.40 -12.86
C ALA A 426 -5.81 12.77 -11.45
N HIS A 427 -4.75 12.98 -10.68
CA HIS A 427 -4.68 12.54 -9.28
C HIS A 427 -5.65 13.33 -8.40
N LEU A 428 -5.65 14.66 -8.51
CA LEU A 428 -6.58 15.52 -7.76
C LEU A 428 -8.04 15.20 -8.08
N ASP A 429 -8.36 14.95 -9.35
CA ASP A 429 -9.71 14.63 -9.78
C ASP A 429 -10.15 13.23 -9.31
N SER A 430 -9.22 12.27 -9.26
CA SER A 430 -9.46 10.97 -8.62
C SER A 430 -9.80 11.12 -7.14
N VAL A 431 -9.04 11.94 -6.40
CA VAL A 431 -9.31 12.22 -4.97
C VAL A 431 -10.64 12.95 -4.76
N LYS A 432 -10.93 13.96 -5.60
CA LYS A 432 -12.21 14.67 -5.56
C LYS A 432 -13.39 13.73 -5.79
N LYS A 433 -13.26 12.82 -6.76
CA LYS A 433 -14.32 11.89 -7.14
C LYS A 433 -14.52 10.77 -6.12
N LEU A 434 -13.43 10.12 -5.69
CA LEU A 434 -13.48 8.94 -4.82
C LEU A 434 -13.66 9.32 -3.34
N GLY A 435 -12.99 10.37 -2.89
CA GLY A 435 -13.03 10.84 -1.50
C GLY A 435 -14.10 11.93 -1.28
N ILE A 436 -13.86 13.13 -1.81
CA ILE A 436 -14.64 14.34 -1.46
C ILE A 436 -16.12 14.23 -1.87
N ALA A 437 -16.41 13.81 -3.09
CA ALA A 437 -17.79 13.67 -3.56
C ALA A 437 -18.58 12.63 -2.75
N SER A 438 -17.91 11.56 -2.32
CA SER A 438 -18.45 10.52 -1.46
C SER A 438 -18.71 11.05 -0.05
N ALA A 439 -17.72 11.69 0.57
CA ALA A 439 -17.88 12.27 1.90
C ALA A 439 -19.00 13.34 1.94
N ARG A 440 -19.24 14.08 0.85
CA ARG A 440 -20.39 14.99 0.73
C ARG A 440 -21.74 14.27 0.82
N GLN A 441 -21.84 13.00 0.43
CA GLN A 441 -23.06 12.20 0.63
C GLN A 441 -23.28 11.90 2.11
N GLY A 442 -22.21 11.51 2.82
CA GLY A 442 -22.22 11.38 4.28
C GLY A 442 -22.58 12.68 5.01
N GLN A 443 -22.03 13.82 4.56
CA GLN A 443 -22.36 15.13 5.13
C GLN A 443 -23.84 15.48 4.94
N LYS A 444 -24.41 15.23 3.77
CA LYS A 444 -25.86 15.42 3.54
C LYS A 444 -26.72 14.61 4.50
N PHE A 445 -26.28 13.39 4.84
CA PHE A 445 -26.96 12.58 5.83
C PHE A 445 -26.81 13.16 7.25
N LEU A 446 -25.62 13.65 7.61
CA LEU A 446 -25.41 14.32 8.90
C LEU A 446 -26.27 15.59 9.04
N ASP A 447 -26.33 16.42 8.00
CA ASP A 447 -27.21 17.59 7.96
C ASP A 447 -28.68 17.18 8.11
N TYR A 448 -29.08 16.10 7.42
CA TYR A 448 -30.41 15.51 7.58
C TYR A 448 -30.67 15.06 9.03
N LEU A 449 -29.73 14.33 9.63
CA LEU A 449 -29.81 13.85 11.01
C LEU A 449 -29.94 14.99 12.03
N ARG A 450 -29.28 16.13 11.78
CA ARG A 450 -29.35 17.35 12.59
C ARG A 450 -30.59 18.21 12.32
N SER A 451 -31.32 17.96 11.23
CA SER A 451 -32.44 18.81 10.80
C SER A 451 -33.68 18.70 11.69
N SER A 452 -33.76 17.71 12.57
CA SER A 452 -34.89 17.50 13.50
C SER A 452 -34.42 16.65 14.69
N ASP A 453 -35.11 16.75 15.83
CA ASP A 453 -34.82 15.91 17.02
C ASP A 453 -34.85 14.42 16.70
N THR A 454 -35.69 14.04 15.74
CA THR A 454 -35.82 12.67 15.28
C THR A 454 -36.06 12.62 13.78
N VAL A 455 -35.35 11.73 13.10
CA VAL A 455 -35.43 11.51 11.67
C VAL A 455 -35.76 10.06 11.34
N MET A 456 -36.26 9.83 10.13
CA MET A 456 -36.70 8.51 9.65
C MET A 456 -35.90 8.12 8.42
N VAL A 457 -35.36 6.91 8.43
CA VAL A 457 -34.64 6.34 7.28
C VAL A 457 -35.40 5.16 6.67
N TYR A 458 -35.15 4.89 5.38
CA TYR A 458 -35.95 3.99 4.56
C TYR A 458 -35.10 3.01 3.74
N ASP A 459 -35.72 1.92 3.29
CA ASP A 459 -35.10 0.89 2.44
C ASP A 459 -35.09 1.23 0.94
N SER A 460 -35.75 2.32 0.55
CA SER A 460 -35.87 2.74 -0.83
C SER A 460 -36.19 4.22 -0.97
N ASN A 461 -35.71 4.85 -2.04
CA ASN A 461 -36.13 6.19 -2.46
C ASN A 461 -37.58 6.24 -2.99
N ARG A 462 -38.20 5.08 -3.29
CA ARG A 462 -39.55 4.99 -3.86
C ARG A 462 -40.62 5.28 -2.80
N LYS A 463 -41.02 6.56 -2.68
CA LYS A 463 -41.96 7.06 -1.66
C LYS A 463 -43.24 6.23 -1.48
N ARG A 464 -43.78 5.62 -2.54
CA ARG A 464 -45.00 4.78 -2.48
C ARG A 464 -44.79 3.39 -1.87
N THR A 465 -43.60 2.82 -1.97
CA THR A 465 -43.33 1.42 -1.60
C THR A 465 -42.28 1.28 -0.52
N ARG A 466 -41.57 2.36 -0.18
CA ARG A 466 -40.51 2.36 0.84
C ARG A 466 -41.06 1.99 2.22
N ARG A 467 -40.26 1.25 2.97
CA ARG A 467 -40.51 0.87 4.37
C ARG A 467 -39.60 1.67 5.28
N ARG A 468 -40.08 1.98 6.48
CA ARG A 468 -39.26 2.60 7.53
C ARG A 468 -38.28 1.56 8.03
N VAL A 469 -36.99 1.88 8.01
CA VAL A 469 -35.90 1.02 8.47
C VAL A 469 -35.57 1.35 9.92
N ALA A 470 -35.39 2.64 10.23
CA ALA A 470 -35.06 3.08 11.58
C ALA A 470 -35.52 4.52 11.84
N GLN A 471 -35.66 4.82 13.13
CA GLN A 471 -35.88 6.15 13.67
C GLN A 471 -34.63 6.55 14.45
N LEU A 472 -33.99 7.66 14.09
CA LEU A 472 -32.68 8.07 14.61
C LEU A 472 -32.78 9.45 15.26
N ARG A 473 -32.02 9.68 16.33
CA ARG A 473 -31.91 10.99 17.00
C ARG A 473 -30.44 11.37 17.11
N HIS A 474 -30.08 12.56 16.64
CA HIS A 474 -28.70 13.06 16.72
C HIS A 474 -28.17 13.03 18.18
N ALA A 475 -29.02 13.39 19.15
CA ALA A 475 -28.65 13.46 20.57
C ALA A 475 -28.29 12.09 21.21
N ASP A 476 -28.57 10.97 20.55
CA ASP A 476 -28.16 9.65 21.05
C ASP A 476 -26.67 9.37 20.77
N TYR A 477 -26.02 10.16 19.92
CA TYR A 477 -24.63 9.95 19.50
C TYR A 477 -23.73 11.11 19.96
N ARG A 478 -22.69 10.79 20.72
CA ARG A 478 -21.62 11.73 21.10
C ARG A 478 -20.66 11.96 19.92
N HIS A 479 -20.42 10.93 19.12
CA HIS A 479 -19.54 10.99 17.96
C HIS A 479 -20.26 10.50 16.70
N VAL A 480 -20.18 11.28 15.63
CA VAL A 480 -20.61 10.89 14.29
C VAL A 480 -19.43 11.01 13.33
N THR A 481 -18.99 9.91 12.76
CA THR A 481 -17.84 9.85 11.84
C THR A 481 -18.34 9.61 10.42
N ILE A 482 -17.98 10.50 9.49
CA ILE A 482 -18.15 10.26 8.06
C ILE A 482 -16.96 9.45 7.59
N CYS A 483 -17.21 8.28 7.01
CA CYS A 483 -16.20 7.32 6.60
C CYS A 483 -16.35 7.03 5.10
N VAL A 484 -15.25 7.04 4.36
CA VAL A 484 -15.22 6.63 2.95
C VAL A 484 -14.29 5.45 2.80
N ILE A 485 -14.82 4.32 2.32
CA ILE A 485 -14.05 3.09 2.08
C ILE A 485 -13.85 2.92 0.58
N THR A 486 -12.60 2.86 0.13
CA THR A 486 -12.25 2.73 -1.30
C THR A 486 -11.63 1.39 -1.62
N LEU A 487 -11.75 0.94 -2.87
CA LEU A 487 -11.08 -0.30 -3.32
C LEU A 487 -9.58 -0.10 -3.35
N GLU A 488 -9.20 0.98 -4.00
CA GLU A 488 -7.82 1.36 -4.20
C GLU A 488 -7.28 2.15 -3.02
N GLN A 489 -5.99 1.94 -2.75
CA GLN A 489 -5.20 2.69 -1.77
C GLN A 489 -4.68 3.98 -2.41
N PHE A 490 -5.17 5.13 -1.93
CA PHE A 490 -4.51 6.42 -2.07
C PHE A 490 -4.19 6.97 -0.67
N THR A 491 -3.56 6.10 0.13
CA THR A 491 -3.41 6.20 1.59
C THR A 491 -2.85 7.55 2.04
N GLU A 492 -1.97 8.14 1.26
CA GLU A 492 -1.31 9.42 1.56
C GLU A 492 -2.31 10.58 1.52
N PHE A 493 -3.11 10.64 0.46
CA PHE A 493 -4.19 11.61 0.33
C PHE A 493 -5.31 11.38 1.33
N ALA A 494 -5.61 10.12 1.61
CA ALA A 494 -6.62 9.73 2.57
C ALA A 494 -6.25 10.18 4.00
N ALA A 495 -4.98 10.03 4.38
CA ALA A 495 -4.50 10.39 5.71
C ALA A 495 -4.48 11.92 5.94
N GLN A 496 -4.15 12.71 4.91
CA GLN A 496 -4.04 14.17 5.00
C GLN A 496 -5.28 14.95 4.52
N ILE A 497 -6.41 14.28 4.21
CA ILE A 497 -7.52 14.90 3.47
C ILE A 497 -8.01 16.23 4.08
N ASP A 498 -8.05 16.32 5.41
CA ASP A 498 -8.52 17.51 6.13
C ASP A 498 -7.55 18.71 5.99
N HIS A 499 -6.26 18.45 5.78
CA HIS A 499 -5.24 19.47 5.53
C HIS A 499 -5.29 20.03 4.11
N LEU A 500 -6.03 19.38 3.19
CA LEU A 500 -6.15 19.80 1.79
C LEU A 500 -7.24 20.85 1.54
N SER A 501 -7.82 21.39 2.61
CA SER A 501 -8.78 22.50 2.58
C SER A 501 -8.30 23.72 1.75
N PRO A 502 -7.03 24.17 1.83
CA PRO A 502 -6.53 25.31 1.05
C PRO A 502 -6.55 25.11 -0.47
N ILE A 503 -6.55 23.87 -0.97
CA ILE A 503 -6.67 23.55 -2.40
C ILE A 503 -8.10 23.19 -2.82
N GLY A 504 -9.09 23.54 -1.99
CA GLY A 504 -10.51 23.38 -2.26
C GLY A 504 -11.06 21.98 -1.95
N LEU A 505 -10.30 21.14 -1.23
CA LEU A 505 -10.69 19.79 -0.82
C LEU A 505 -11.17 19.81 0.63
N HIS A 506 -12.39 20.30 0.85
CA HIS A 506 -13.03 20.34 2.17
C HIS A 506 -14.49 19.87 2.09
N VAL A 507 -14.94 19.18 3.13
CA VAL A 507 -16.33 18.70 3.26
C VAL A 507 -16.88 19.01 4.63
N GLY A 508 -17.95 19.79 4.68
CA GLY A 508 -18.72 19.98 5.90
C GLY A 508 -17.93 20.62 7.03
N ASP A 509 -18.33 20.36 8.26
CA ASP A 509 -17.73 20.87 9.49
C ASP A 509 -17.04 19.77 10.32
N VAL A 510 -17.03 18.54 9.81
CA VAL A 510 -16.63 17.34 10.53
C VAL A 510 -15.50 16.64 9.77
N PRO A 511 -14.36 16.33 10.43
CA PRO A 511 -13.29 15.56 9.82
C PRO A 511 -13.77 14.25 9.16
N ILE A 512 -13.19 13.94 7.99
CA ILE A 512 -13.55 12.77 7.19
C ILE A 512 -12.52 11.67 7.43
N TRP A 513 -12.97 10.45 7.62
CA TRP A 513 -12.08 9.29 7.67
C TRP A 513 -12.12 8.53 6.35
N ILE A 514 -11.03 8.59 5.57
CA ILE A 514 -10.91 7.85 4.30
C ILE A 514 -9.91 6.72 4.50
N LEU A 515 -10.25 5.51 4.03
CA LEU A 515 -9.37 4.35 4.07
C LEU A 515 -9.69 3.35 2.96
N SER A 516 -8.74 2.48 2.63
CA SER A 516 -9.00 1.38 1.70
C SER A 516 -9.68 0.20 2.39
N LEU A 517 -10.31 -0.68 1.61
CA LEU A 517 -10.85 -1.95 2.10
C LEU A 517 -9.76 -2.83 2.74
N ALA A 518 -8.53 -2.76 2.20
CA ALA A 518 -7.38 -3.47 2.75
C ALA A 518 -6.98 -2.92 4.13
N ASP A 519 -6.96 -1.59 4.31
CA ASP A 519 -6.67 -0.97 5.61
C ASP A 519 -7.73 -1.38 6.64
N LEU A 520 -9.00 -1.38 6.26
CA LEU A 520 -10.08 -1.83 7.14
C LEU A 520 -9.91 -3.31 7.55
N TYR A 521 -9.38 -4.16 6.66
CA TYR A 521 -9.05 -5.53 7.00
C TYR A 521 -7.87 -5.62 7.98
N MET A 522 -6.85 -4.79 7.83
CA MET A 522 -5.72 -4.72 8.77
C MET A 522 -6.18 -4.33 10.19
N TYR A 523 -7.18 -3.45 10.28
CA TYR A 523 -7.75 -3.05 11.57
C TYR A 523 -8.36 -4.23 12.33
N LEU A 524 -8.85 -5.27 11.64
CA LEU A 524 -9.37 -6.49 12.27
C LEU A 524 -8.30 -7.35 12.97
N ASP A 525 -7.03 -7.13 12.60
CA ASP A 525 -5.90 -7.78 13.24
C ASP A 525 -5.32 -6.96 14.39
N ILE A 526 -5.55 -5.64 14.38
CA ILE A 526 -5.09 -4.69 15.39
C ILE A 526 -6.10 -4.59 16.53
N PHE A 527 -7.38 -4.38 16.21
CA PHE A 527 -8.44 -4.18 17.19
C PHE A 527 -9.22 -5.48 17.40
N ASP A 528 -9.14 -6.01 18.62
CA ASP A 528 -9.92 -7.15 19.11
C ASP A 528 -11.00 -6.75 20.14
N ASN A 529 -11.08 -5.47 20.48
CA ASN A 529 -12.04 -4.89 21.40
C ASN A 529 -12.70 -3.64 20.77
N PRO A 530 -14.04 -3.60 20.62
CA PRO A 530 -14.75 -2.48 20.00
C PRO A 530 -14.52 -1.14 20.72
N LEU A 531 -14.34 -1.15 22.04
CA LEU A 531 -14.16 0.08 22.82
C LEU A 531 -12.78 0.69 22.55
N LEU A 532 -11.76 -0.13 22.32
CA LEU A 532 -10.43 0.36 21.90
C LEU A 532 -10.45 0.91 20.47
N PHE A 533 -11.24 0.30 19.58
CA PHE A 533 -11.42 0.81 18.22
C PHE A 533 -12.17 2.14 18.20
N LEU A 534 -13.26 2.28 18.97
CA LEU A 534 -14.00 3.53 19.07
C LEU A 534 -13.16 4.65 19.69
N HIS A 535 -12.38 4.34 20.73
CA HIS A 535 -11.43 5.30 21.30
C HIS A 535 -10.37 5.71 20.27
N TYR A 536 -9.83 4.79 19.47
CA TYR A 536 -8.95 5.15 18.35
C TYR A 536 -9.62 6.13 17.38
N LEU A 537 -10.88 5.88 17.00
CA LEU A 537 -11.62 6.80 16.12
C LEU A 537 -11.80 8.18 16.72
N GLU A 538 -12.06 8.28 18.04
CA GLU A 538 -12.13 9.57 18.74
C GLU A 538 -10.79 10.32 18.62
N GLN A 539 -9.66 9.64 18.85
CA GLN A 539 -8.34 10.25 18.75
C GLN A 539 -7.98 10.61 17.30
N ARG A 540 -8.28 9.74 16.33
CA ARG A 540 -8.09 9.99 14.89
C ARG A 540 -8.90 11.17 14.39
N HIS A 541 -10.14 11.29 14.84
CA HIS A 541 -11.00 12.41 14.53
C HIS A 541 -10.47 13.71 15.12
N SER A 542 -10.03 13.68 16.37
CA SER A 542 -9.47 14.86 17.04
C SER A 542 -8.13 15.30 16.44
N ALA A 543 -7.28 14.34 16.05
CA ALA A 543 -5.99 14.58 15.42
C ALA A 543 -6.08 15.21 14.03
N ALA A 544 -7.13 14.91 13.27
CA ALA A 544 -7.37 15.49 11.94
C ALA A 544 -7.47 17.04 11.95
N GLN A 545 -7.76 17.62 13.12
CA GLN A 545 -7.88 19.06 13.29
C GLN A 545 -6.54 19.73 13.66
N LEU A 546 -5.43 18.99 13.76
CA LEU A 546 -4.11 19.52 14.10
C LEU A 546 -3.29 19.76 12.83
N GLU A 547 -3.10 21.01 12.42
CA GLU A 547 -2.31 21.35 11.22
C GLU A 547 -0.84 20.87 11.29
N VAL A 548 -0.28 20.77 12.50
CA VAL A 548 1.11 20.34 12.73
C VAL A 548 1.32 18.83 12.52
N LEU A 549 0.23 18.04 12.51
CA LEU A 549 0.26 16.58 12.42
C LEU A 549 -0.08 16.11 11.00
N MET A 550 0.84 16.33 10.06
CA MET A 550 0.70 15.80 8.71
C MET A 550 1.32 14.40 8.63
N LEU A 551 0.45 13.39 8.61
CA LEU A 551 0.85 11.99 8.47
C LEU A 551 0.41 11.46 7.11
N ASP A 552 1.28 10.67 6.48
CA ASP A 552 1.11 10.25 5.09
C ASP A 552 0.61 8.79 4.99
N ASP A 553 0.30 8.15 6.12
CA ASP A 553 -0.21 6.78 6.16
C ASP A 553 -1.07 6.57 7.43
N GLU A 554 -2.21 5.92 7.30
CA GLU A 554 -3.10 5.57 8.42
C GLU A 554 -2.39 4.72 9.49
N LEU A 555 -1.36 3.94 9.13
CA LEU A 555 -0.59 3.17 10.10
C LEU A 555 0.29 4.04 11.02
N TYR A 556 0.64 5.27 10.63
CA TYR A 556 1.29 6.22 11.54
C TYR A 556 0.33 6.67 12.63
N HIS A 557 -0.94 6.96 12.29
CA HIS A 557 -1.97 7.27 13.29
C HIS A 557 -2.16 6.12 14.28
N ILE A 558 -2.19 4.88 13.79
CA ILE A 558 -2.25 3.69 14.65
C ILE A 558 -1.02 3.59 15.55
N GLY A 559 0.18 3.75 14.98
CA GLY A 559 1.45 3.72 15.72
C GLY A 559 1.50 4.73 16.87
N LEU A 560 1.09 5.97 16.59
CA LEU A 560 0.95 7.03 17.58
C LEU A 560 -0.08 6.69 18.65
N TYR A 561 -1.27 6.22 18.25
CA TYR A 561 -2.31 5.82 19.18
C TYR A 561 -1.86 4.71 20.14
N LEU A 562 -1.23 3.66 19.62
CA LEU A 562 -0.77 2.52 20.41
C LEU A 562 0.29 2.92 21.44
N ARG A 563 1.09 3.93 21.13
CA ARG A 563 2.17 4.38 22.00
C ARG A 563 1.72 5.46 22.98
N GLU A 564 0.97 6.45 22.50
CA GLU A 564 0.70 7.69 23.23
C GLU A 564 -0.78 7.88 23.63
N ASN A 565 -1.69 6.90 23.40
CA ASN A 565 -3.17 7.04 23.56
C ASN A 565 -3.75 8.29 22.92
N ASN A 566 -3.73 9.38 23.69
CA ASN A 566 -4.20 10.69 23.33
C ASN A 566 -3.06 11.42 22.64
N TYR A 567 -2.77 10.96 21.43
CA TYR A 567 -1.66 11.47 20.66
C TYR A 567 -1.90 12.90 20.16
N ARG A 568 -3.14 13.39 20.17
CA ARG A 568 -3.42 14.82 20.01
C ARG A 568 -2.77 15.62 21.12
N HIS A 569 -3.07 15.29 22.37
CA HIS A 569 -2.55 16.02 23.51
C HIS A 569 -1.03 15.96 23.57
N TYR A 570 -0.46 14.77 23.28
CA TYR A 570 0.99 14.60 23.15
C TYR A 570 1.62 15.58 22.15
N VAL A 571 1.02 15.76 20.98
CA VAL A 571 1.51 16.72 19.96
C VAL A 571 1.37 18.16 20.42
N GLU A 572 0.26 18.52 21.07
CA GLU A 572 0.06 19.84 21.67
C GLU A 572 1.12 20.15 22.77
N GLU A 573 1.44 19.17 23.62
CA GLU A 573 2.50 19.29 24.62
C GLU A 573 3.89 19.44 24.01
N LEU A 574 4.19 18.69 22.94
CA LEU A 574 5.47 18.77 22.22
C LEU A 574 5.69 20.15 21.58
N THR A 575 4.63 20.69 20.98
CA THR A 575 4.68 22.00 20.32
C THR A 575 4.65 23.16 21.32
N ARG A 576 4.16 22.96 22.55
CA ARG A 576 4.02 23.99 23.58
C ARG A 576 3.30 25.27 23.13
N GLY A 577 2.46 25.16 22.09
CA GLY A 577 1.80 26.29 21.45
C GLY A 577 2.72 27.16 20.57
N GLU A 578 3.94 26.72 20.27
CA GLU A 578 4.79 27.33 19.25
C GLU A 578 4.27 27.02 17.85
N ASN A 579 4.47 27.95 16.91
CA ASN A 579 4.03 27.81 15.54
C ASN A 579 5.03 26.93 14.75
N VAL A 580 4.92 25.61 14.93
CA VAL A 580 5.75 24.61 14.27
C VAL A 580 5.14 24.27 12.91
N ALA A 581 5.89 24.47 11.82
CA ALA A 581 5.38 24.26 10.46
C ALA A 581 5.06 22.80 10.13
N ALA A 582 5.87 21.85 10.61
CA ALA A 582 5.65 20.41 10.45
C ALA A 582 6.52 19.62 11.43
N MET A 583 6.01 18.49 11.94
CA MET A 583 6.76 17.54 12.76
C MET A 583 6.89 16.19 12.07
N SER A 584 8.07 15.56 12.16
CA SER A 584 8.28 14.20 11.68
C SER A 584 8.00 13.20 12.81
N PHE A 585 7.13 12.23 12.55
CA PHE A 585 6.82 11.11 13.45
C PHE A 585 7.40 9.79 12.93
N ALA A 586 8.57 9.86 12.30
CA ALA A 586 9.29 8.68 11.83
C ALA A 586 9.48 7.66 12.96
N GLY A 587 9.33 6.37 12.64
CA GLY A 587 9.49 5.26 13.58
C GLY A 587 8.22 4.85 14.35
N TYR A 588 7.18 5.67 14.43
CA TYR A 588 5.93 5.28 15.11
C TYR A 588 5.20 4.09 14.43
N ARG A 589 5.45 3.87 13.14
CA ARG A 589 4.93 2.73 12.37
C ARG A 589 5.65 1.40 12.67
N GLU A 590 6.91 1.44 13.10
CA GLU A 590 7.77 0.24 13.22
C GLU A 590 7.15 -0.91 14.04
N PRO A 591 6.47 -0.67 15.18
CA PRO A 591 5.80 -1.74 15.92
C PRO A 591 4.68 -2.42 15.13
N VAL A 592 3.96 -1.67 14.30
CA VAL A 592 2.88 -2.16 13.44
C VAL A 592 3.45 -3.04 12.33
N ASP A 593 4.50 -2.58 11.64
CA ASP A 593 5.15 -3.34 10.58
C ASP A 593 5.76 -4.64 11.12
N ARG A 594 6.41 -4.58 12.29
CA ARG A 594 6.97 -5.75 12.98
C ARG A 594 5.88 -6.77 13.32
N PHE A 595 4.74 -6.30 13.82
CA PHE A 595 3.60 -7.17 14.13
C PHE A 595 3.12 -7.95 12.90
N PHE A 596 2.93 -7.26 11.78
CA PHE A 596 2.48 -7.92 10.55
C PHE A 596 3.55 -8.79 9.90
N HIS A 597 4.83 -8.43 10.02
CA HIS A 597 5.94 -9.30 9.64
C HIS A 597 5.92 -10.62 10.41
N GLU A 598 5.76 -10.58 11.75
CA GLU A 598 5.68 -11.82 12.54
C GLU A 598 4.42 -12.64 12.25
N ARG A 599 3.30 -11.98 11.93
CA ARG A 599 2.09 -12.66 11.44
C ARG A 599 2.27 -13.33 10.09
N SER A 600 3.10 -12.78 9.21
CA SER A 600 3.39 -13.40 7.92
C SER A 600 4.08 -14.76 8.11
N LYS A 601 5.00 -14.86 9.08
CA LYS A 601 5.71 -16.10 9.41
C LYS A 601 4.81 -17.10 10.12
N ASN A 602 3.94 -16.62 11.01
CA ASN A 602 3.03 -17.44 11.79
C ASN A 602 1.65 -16.77 11.87
N PRO A 603 0.66 -17.24 11.08
CA PRO A 603 -0.70 -16.71 11.13
C PRO A 603 -1.38 -16.85 12.50
N ARG A 604 -0.85 -17.70 13.40
CA ARG A 604 -1.34 -17.88 14.78
C ARG A 604 -0.71 -16.89 15.77
N THR A 605 0.21 -16.02 15.34
CA THR A 605 0.76 -14.97 16.19
C THR A 605 -0.39 -14.18 16.82
N PRO A 606 -0.45 -14.05 18.16
CA PRO A 606 -1.58 -13.46 18.84
C PRO A 606 -1.89 -12.04 18.34
N ARG A 607 -3.18 -11.75 18.14
CA ARG A 607 -3.71 -10.41 17.83
C ARG A 607 -3.61 -9.49 19.04
N ARG A 608 -2.39 -9.07 19.39
CA ARG A 608 -2.16 -8.27 20.59
C ARG A 608 -1.29 -7.06 20.31
N LEU A 609 -1.59 -6.36 19.22
CA LEU A 609 -1.12 -5.00 19.08
C LEU A 609 -2.08 -4.09 19.86
N ARG A 610 -1.88 -4.03 21.17
CA ARG A 610 -2.68 -3.20 22.09
C ARG A 610 -1.85 -2.04 22.59
N GLN A 611 -2.55 -0.96 22.91
CA GLN A 611 -1.95 0.16 23.61
C GLN A 611 -1.41 -0.30 24.97
N GLN A 612 -0.28 0.29 25.40
CA GLN A 612 0.22 0.06 26.75
C GLN A 612 -0.75 0.62 27.80
N MET A 613 -1.19 -0.23 28.72
CA MET A 613 -2.04 0.12 29.85
C MET A 613 -1.86 -0.86 31.02
N PRO A 614 -2.15 -0.46 32.27
CA PRO A 614 -2.21 -1.37 33.40
C PRO A 614 -3.17 -2.52 33.17
N ARG A 615 -2.79 -3.73 33.62
CA ARG A 615 -3.57 -4.96 33.42
C ARG A 615 -5.01 -4.81 33.92
N ARG A 616 -5.21 -4.23 35.11
CA ARG A 616 -6.54 -4.05 35.71
C ARG A 616 -7.48 -3.22 34.82
N LEU A 617 -6.98 -2.15 34.22
CA LEU A 617 -7.77 -1.33 33.29
C LEU A 617 -8.10 -2.11 32.01
N GLY A 618 -7.15 -2.87 31.48
CA GLY A 618 -7.40 -3.77 30.35
C GLY A 618 -8.52 -4.77 30.64
N ASP A 619 -8.48 -5.42 31.81
CA ASP A 619 -9.51 -6.38 32.24
C ASP A 619 -10.89 -5.70 32.35
N ILE A 620 -10.96 -4.48 32.89
CA ILE A 620 -12.22 -3.71 33.00
C ILE A 620 -12.79 -3.41 31.62
N ILE A 621 -11.97 -2.92 30.69
CA ILE A 621 -12.38 -2.59 29.31
C ILE A 621 -12.82 -3.85 28.56
N ASP A 622 -12.11 -4.97 28.73
CA ASP A 622 -12.49 -6.25 28.13
C ASP A 622 -13.85 -6.76 28.69
N GLN A 623 -14.10 -6.62 30.00
CA GLN A 623 -15.40 -6.98 30.58
C GLN A 623 -16.55 -6.07 30.08
N MET A 624 -16.30 -4.78 29.91
CA MET A 624 -17.28 -3.85 29.32
C MET A 624 -17.61 -4.20 27.87
N ALA A 625 -16.63 -4.68 27.10
CA ALA A 625 -16.85 -5.12 25.72
C ALA A 625 -17.67 -6.42 25.64
N ILE A 626 -17.48 -7.36 26.58
CA ILE A 626 -18.25 -8.61 26.64
C ILE A 626 -19.72 -8.37 27.00
N LYS A 627 -20.00 -7.35 27.82
CA LYS A 627 -21.36 -6.97 28.24
C LYS A 627 -21.68 -5.54 27.81
N PRO A 628 -21.98 -5.31 26.51
CA PRO A 628 -22.28 -3.97 26.00
C PRO A 628 -23.44 -3.33 26.76
N ARG A 629 -23.21 -2.13 27.28
CA ARG A 629 -24.21 -1.27 27.91
C ARG A 629 -24.04 0.14 27.39
N ARG A 630 -25.13 0.91 27.42
CA ARG A 630 -25.11 2.32 27.04
C ARG A 630 -24.12 3.07 27.94
N GLY A 631 -23.19 3.81 27.34
CA GLY A 631 -22.16 4.59 28.01
C GLY A 631 -20.82 3.86 28.23
N ASN A 632 -20.70 2.58 27.89
CA ASN A 632 -19.43 1.85 28.01
C ASN A 632 -18.32 2.51 27.16
N ALA A 633 -18.64 2.99 25.96
CA ALA A 633 -17.68 3.68 25.10
C ALA A 633 -17.16 4.95 25.77
N ARG A 634 -18.07 5.81 26.26
CA ARG A 634 -17.72 7.03 27.01
C ARG A 634 -16.84 6.74 28.24
N VAL A 635 -17.20 5.74 29.04
CA VAL A 635 -16.42 5.36 30.23
C VAL A 635 -15.03 4.85 29.83
N SER A 636 -14.95 4.03 28.79
CA SER A 636 -13.68 3.50 28.28
C SER A 636 -12.78 4.62 27.78
N SER A 637 -13.30 5.53 26.95
CA SER A 637 -12.54 6.69 26.46
C SER A 637 -12.01 7.52 27.62
N HIS A 638 -12.85 7.83 28.61
CA HIS A 638 -12.41 8.61 29.77
C HIS A 638 -11.26 7.96 30.55
N LEU A 639 -11.27 6.62 30.69
CA LEU A 639 -10.18 5.88 31.32
C LEU A 639 -8.91 5.86 30.45
N LEU A 640 -9.07 5.75 29.13
CA LEU A 640 -7.96 5.68 28.16
C LEU A 640 -7.32 7.05 27.89
N ASP A 641 -8.06 8.15 28.03
CA ASP A 641 -7.57 9.51 27.90
C ASP A 641 -6.61 9.92 29.02
N GLN A 642 -6.65 9.23 30.16
CA GLN A 642 -5.80 9.55 31.30
C GLN A 642 -4.31 9.28 30.98
N SER A 643 -3.43 10.07 31.62
CA SER A 643 -1.98 9.87 31.54
C SER A 643 -1.57 8.47 32.03
N GLY A 644 -0.38 8.02 31.62
CA GLY A 644 0.15 6.71 32.06
C GLY A 644 0.24 6.59 33.59
N ASP A 645 0.62 7.67 34.28
CA ASP A 645 0.69 7.71 35.75
C ASP A 645 -0.68 7.61 36.40
N THR A 646 -1.65 8.40 35.92
CA THR A 646 -3.02 8.36 36.45
C THR A 646 -3.65 6.98 36.24
N ARG A 647 -3.46 6.37 35.06
CA ARG A 647 -3.94 5.01 34.78
C ARG A 647 -3.36 3.99 35.73
N ARG A 648 -2.05 4.06 36.03
CA ARG A 648 -1.39 3.19 37.01
C ARG A 648 -1.95 3.39 38.42
N MET A 649 -2.05 4.63 38.87
CA MET A 649 -2.59 4.97 40.19
C MET A 649 -4.01 4.41 40.38
N VAL A 650 -4.90 4.60 39.39
CA VAL A 650 -6.27 4.08 39.43
C VAL A 650 -6.28 2.55 39.50
N ALA A 651 -5.43 1.88 38.70
CA ALA A 651 -5.32 0.43 38.73
C ALA A 651 -4.84 -0.09 40.09
N ASP A 652 -3.81 0.52 40.66
CA ASP A 652 -3.23 0.14 41.94
C ASP A 652 -4.23 0.34 43.10
N MET A 653 -5.00 1.43 43.08
CA MET A 653 -6.07 1.67 44.05
C MET A 653 -7.16 0.59 43.98
N ILE A 654 -7.58 0.19 42.78
CA ILE A 654 -8.55 -0.90 42.60
C ILE A 654 -7.98 -2.22 43.15
N ASP A 655 -6.72 -2.51 42.86
CA ASP A 655 -6.07 -3.74 43.33
C ASP A 655 -5.92 -3.78 44.85
N GLN A 656 -5.64 -2.64 45.49
CA GLN A 656 -5.57 -2.51 46.95
C GLN A 656 -6.93 -2.75 47.61
N GLU A 657 -8.00 -2.18 47.07
CA GLU A 657 -9.35 -2.37 47.59
C GLU A 657 -9.86 -3.80 47.40
N LEU A 658 -9.51 -4.48 46.31
CA LEU A 658 -9.86 -5.90 46.09
C LEU A 658 -9.07 -6.87 46.97
N ALA A 659 -7.95 -6.43 47.55
CA ALA A 659 -7.12 -7.22 48.45
C ALA A 659 -7.55 -7.11 49.92
N GLN A 660 -8.43 -6.14 50.25
CA GLN A 660 -9.13 -6.03 51.53
C GLN A 660 -10.36 -6.95 51.53
#